data_AF-A0A9X8QLP5-F1
#
_entry.id   AF-A0A9X8QLP5-F1
#
_cell.length_a   1.000
_cell.length_b   1.000
_cell.length_c   1.000
_cell.angle_alpha   90.00
_cell.angle_beta   90.00
_cell.angle_gamma   90.00
#
_symmetry.space_group_name_H-M   'P 1'
#
loop_
_entity.id
_entity.type
_entity.pdbx_description
1 polymer ?
#
loop_
_entity_poly.entity_id
_entity_poly.type
_entity_poly.pdbx_seq_one_letter_code
_entity_poly.pdbx_strand_id
1 'polypeptide(L)'
;MYLLDSVSPRERVKIGGALAKLAMLLKGQLKALERLRLAREAVALLDKLGVSAGAPPATVTLPYGDKETARASLEAYLASGLHELPSALVPFEAHNLANMASYLGASEAATQAAAIARQAVKEPGARDALYEAAYNEYAGRGVITGVHSEAVAGQINDALARMQKSPMADPEYMRLYEAIKARNANFKEESAALLEEHRRLLREHDGSEASKALIAKIIEQRQAHEDRYRADHDEMKAQWDAYGATLEDYKRQARDQVASEGEHVLDAIRAASPVTQAQAESWAASQVIEKAAADAMSRAGYAREAFLADMADYYRLTGGKVSAVTFIFSDARAHAENIESLAGEKRINVGARFDRKTLFHELSHLIESDPIAMAAANGFLVKRRESTTRYTINSLMNTDQFNADEIAYKDSFLHPYIGKIYPGGLTEVFSMGIEMLATPTDAAKLAALDPEMFALVSGYLTSELTPVMQARRDYQEEHVKALREKAAEEAREAARLEKQITKDIKYVAAEVTLDKTDWWDVMQEDYGSITYYLKRTVLGEKSRATFVGESGDYRVFSGSFRNEATKRASKGYMVLHMPFNNDSSPMRATIHDSLDMVKVLICYCRNMGLTPYNAYQALFVGDGVRNPRKSITSLAKYLRQERGENE
;
A
#
# COMPACT_ATOMS: atom_id res chain seq x y z
N MET A 1 -15.11 -40.82 -29.05
CA MET A 1 -14.67 -42.24 -29.04
C MET A 1 -14.61 -42.90 -30.43
N TYR A 2 -15.04 -42.25 -31.52
CA TYR A 2 -15.11 -42.86 -32.87
C TYR A 2 -13.93 -42.57 -33.82
N LEU A 3 -12.89 -41.84 -33.37
CA LEU A 3 -11.82 -41.38 -34.27
C LEU A 3 -10.57 -42.29 -34.32
N LEU A 4 -10.38 -43.19 -33.35
CA LEU A 4 -9.22 -44.10 -33.36
C LEU A 4 -9.35 -45.25 -34.37
N ASP A 5 -10.57 -45.54 -34.83
CA ASP A 5 -10.85 -46.64 -35.77
C ASP A 5 -10.58 -46.27 -37.23
N SER A 6 -10.46 -44.98 -37.55
CA SER A 6 -10.05 -44.52 -38.89
C SER A 6 -8.55 -44.68 -39.14
N VAL A 7 -7.75 -44.92 -38.09
CA VAL A 7 -6.30 -45.11 -38.17
C VAL A 7 -5.95 -46.58 -38.03
N SER A 8 -5.25 -47.12 -39.03
CA SER A 8 -4.88 -48.55 -39.02
C SER A 8 -4.06 -48.91 -37.77
N PRO A 9 -4.20 -50.11 -37.20
CA PRO A 9 -3.43 -50.53 -36.01
C PRO A 9 -1.91 -50.35 -36.19
N ARG A 10 -1.40 -50.62 -37.39
CA ARG A 10 0.03 -50.44 -37.73
C ARG A 10 0.46 -48.97 -37.65
N GLU A 11 -0.39 -48.06 -38.12
CA GLU A 11 -0.12 -46.63 -38.09
C GLU A 11 -0.23 -46.06 -36.67
N ARG A 12 -1.16 -46.57 -35.85
CA ARG A 12 -1.25 -46.26 -34.42
C ARG A 12 0.04 -46.61 -33.66
N VAL A 13 0.60 -47.81 -33.90
CA VAL A 13 1.87 -48.23 -33.29
C VAL A 13 3.02 -47.31 -33.72
N LYS A 14 3.07 -46.93 -35.00
CA LYS A 14 4.10 -46.02 -35.53
C LYS A 14 4.01 -44.63 -34.90
N ILE A 15 2.81 -44.07 -34.83
CA ILE A 15 2.58 -42.76 -34.21
C ILE A 15 2.88 -42.79 -32.72
N GLY A 16 2.45 -43.84 -32.01
CA GLY A 16 2.74 -44.04 -30.59
C GLY A 16 4.25 -44.09 -30.30
N GLY A 17 5.03 -44.80 -31.12
CA GLY A 17 6.50 -44.82 -31.01
C GLY A 17 7.14 -43.44 -31.24
N ALA A 18 6.62 -42.67 -32.20
CA ALA A 18 7.09 -41.30 -32.46
C ALA A 18 6.76 -40.35 -31.30
N LEU A 19 5.54 -40.43 -30.74
CA LEU A 19 5.12 -39.66 -29.57
C LEU A 19 5.96 -39.98 -28.33
N ALA A 20 6.27 -41.27 -28.09
CA ALA A 20 7.14 -41.67 -26.99
C ALA A 20 8.55 -41.07 -27.13
N LYS A 21 9.10 -41.05 -28.35
CA LYS A 21 10.40 -40.42 -28.63
C LYS A 21 10.37 -38.91 -28.41
N LEU A 22 9.32 -38.22 -28.88
CA LEU A 22 9.15 -36.78 -28.66
C LEU A 22 9.00 -36.45 -27.17
N ALA A 23 8.25 -37.25 -26.41
CA ALA A 23 8.11 -37.09 -24.97
C ALA A 23 9.46 -37.23 -24.24
N MET A 24 10.31 -38.17 -24.64
CA MET A 24 11.67 -38.29 -24.11
C MET A 24 12.54 -37.06 -24.43
N LEU A 25 12.46 -36.54 -25.66
CA LEU A 25 13.21 -35.34 -26.05
C LEU A 25 12.74 -34.10 -25.30
N LEU A 26 11.42 -33.92 -25.14
CA LEU A 26 10.82 -32.79 -24.43
C LEU A 26 11.19 -32.73 -22.93
N LYS A 27 11.51 -33.89 -22.34
CA LYS A 27 12.05 -34.01 -20.97
C LYS A 27 13.51 -33.56 -20.83
N GLY A 28 14.27 -33.46 -21.93
CA GLY A 28 15.65 -32.98 -21.91
C GLY A 28 15.77 -31.45 -21.81
N GLN A 29 17.00 -30.96 -21.57
CA GLN A 29 17.31 -29.54 -21.65
C GLN A 29 17.39 -29.09 -23.12
N LEU A 30 16.30 -28.51 -23.63
CA LEU A 30 16.19 -28.00 -24.99
C LEU A 30 16.11 -26.47 -24.99
N LYS A 31 16.64 -25.84 -26.05
CA LYS A 31 16.39 -24.41 -26.32
C LYS A 31 14.90 -24.19 -26.62
N ALA A 32 14.37 -23.02 -26.26
CA ALA A 32 12.94 -22.69 -26.39
C ALA A 32 12.36 -22.94 -27.79
N LEU A 33 13.06 -22.50 -28.85
CA LEU A 33 12.64 -22.72 -30.24
C LEU A 33 12.57 -24.20 -30.62
N GLU A 34 13.49 -25.02 -30.13
CA GLU A 34 13.52 -26.44 -30.42
C GLU A 34 12.46 -27.20 -29.65
N ARG A 35 12.20 -26.81 -28.40
CA ARG A 35 11.07 -27.31 -27.61
C ARG A 35 9.73 -27.01 -28.29
N LEU A 36 9.55 -25.78 -28.80
CA LEU A 36 8.34 -25.40 -29.55
C LEU A 36 8.17 -26.22 -30.83
N ARG A 37 9.26 -26.44 -31.58
CA ARG A 37 9.25 -27.28 -32.78
C ARG A 37 8.81 -28.71 -32.47
N LEU A 38 9.37 -29.33 -31.43
CA LEU A 38 9.03 -30.70 -31.02
C LEU A 38 7.60 -30.80 -30.47
N ALA A 39 7.12 -29.78 -29.75
CA ALA A 39 5.74 -29.72 -29.29
C ALA A 39 4.74 -29.68 -30.46
N ARG A 40 5.02 -28.85 -31.49
CA ARG A 40 4.21 -28.82 -32.73
C ARG A 40 4.20 -30.17 -33.45
N GLU A 41 5.34 -30.86 -33.48
CA GLU A 41 5.45 -32.20 -34.06
C GLU A 41 4.61 -33.23 -33.28
N ALA A 42 4.60 -33.14 -31.94
CA ALA A 42 3.77 -34.01 -31.09
C ALA A 42 2.27 -33.75 -31.31
N VAL A 43 1.85 -32.49 -31.39
CA VAL A 43 0.46 -32.12 -31.69
C VAL A 43 0.03 -32.67 -33.05
N ALA A 44 0.84 -32.49 -34.09
CA ALA A 44 0.52 -33.02 -35.43
C ALA A 44 0.39 -34.56 -35.45
N LEU A 45 1.10 -35.27 -34.57
CA LEU A 45 0.97 -36.73 -34.42
C LEU A 45 -0.28 -37.12 -33.63
N LEU A 46 -0.66 -36.36 -32.60
CA LEU A 46 -1.92 -36.56 -31.87
C LEU A 46 -3.12 -36.33 -32.79
N ASP A 47 -3.10 -35.27 -33.59
CA ASP A 47 -4.16 -34.98 -34.57
C ASP A 47 -4.36 -36.14 -35.56
N LYS A 48 -3.26 -36.79 -35.99
CA LYS A 48 -3.33 -37.99 -36.84
C LYS A 48 -3.97 -39.20 -36.16
N LEU A 49 -3.96 -39.27 -34.83
CA LEU A 49 -4.69 -40.29 -34.07
C LEU A 49 -6.17 -39.92 -33.89
N GLY A 50 -6.60 -38.78 -34.45
CA GLY A 50 -7.90 -38.19 -34.13
C GLY A 50 -8.02 -37.80 -32.66
N VAL A 51 -6.88 -37.75 -31.96
CA VAL A 51 -6.74 -37.05 -30.70
C VAL A 51 -6.44 -35.62 -31.11
N SER A 52 -7.48 -34.90 -31.54
CA SER A 52 -7.36 -33.45 -31.65
C SER A 52 -6.79 -33.01 -30.31
N ALA A 53 -5.60 -32.41 -30.32
CA ALA A 53 -5.35 -31.41 -29.29
C ALA A 53 -6.58 -30.52 -29.43
N GLY A 54 -7.42 -30.40 -28.39
CA GLY A 54 -8.68 -29.66 -28.51
C GLY A 54 -8.44 -28.34 -29.24
N ALA A 55 -9.45 -27.82 -29.95
CA ALA A 55 -9.35 -26.48 -30.51
C ALA A 55 -8.62 -25.59 -29.48
N PRO A 56 -7.58 -24.82 -29.88
CA PRO A 56 -6.80 -24.04 -28.94
C PRO A 56 -7.77 -23.30 -28.04
N PRO A 57 -7.59 -23.35 -26.71
CA PRO A 57 -8.58 -22.89 -25.76
C PRO A 57 -9.02 -21.49 -26.18
N ALA A 58 -10.32 -21.28 -26.24
CA ALA A 58 -10.86 -20.04 -26.78
C ALA A 58 -10.23 -18.85 -26.03
N THR A 59 -9.45 -18.05 -26.74
CA THR A 59 -8.73 -16.92 -26.14
C THR A 59 -9.60 -15.67 -26.15
N VAL A 60 -9.59 -14.91 -25.05
CA VAL A 60 -10.19 -13.58 -24.99
C VAL A 60 -9.08 -12.55 -25.15
N THR A 61 -9.23 -11.61 -26.09
CA THR A 61 -8.29 -10.52 -26.34
C THR A 61 -9.02 -9.19 -26.22
N LEU A 62 -8.54 -8.31 -25.34
CA LEU A 62 -9.16 -7.03 -25.05
C LEU A 62 -8.14 -5.90 -25.33
N PRO A 63 -7.88 -5.58 -26.61
CA PRO A 63 -6.93 -4.52 -26.94
C PRO A 63 -7.39 -3.18 -26.36
N TYR A 64 -6.51 -2.52 -25.59
CA TYR A 64 -6.85 -1.24 -24.99
C TYR A 64 -7.08 -0.17 -26.08
N GLY A 65 -8.27 0.44 -26.08
CA GLY A 65 -8.68 1.46 -27.04
C GLY A 65 -9.40 0.93 -28.29
N ASP A 66 -9.40 -0.37 -28.56
CA ASP A 66 -10.15 -0.99 -29.67
C ASP A 66 -11.34 -1.80 -29.15
N LYS A 67 -12.44 -1.08 -28.87
CA LYS A 67 -13.66 -1.65 -28.29
C LYS A 67 -14.37 -2.64 -29.21
N GLU A 68 -14.29 -2.48 -30.53
CA GLU A 68 -14.98 -3.37 -31.47
C GLU A 68 -14.29 -4.74 -31.53
N THR A 69 -12.95 -4.77 -31.60
CA THR A 69 -12.20 -6.04 -31.52
C THR A 69 -12.40 -6.72 -30.16
N ALA A 70 -12.38 -5.96 -29.07
CA ALA A 70 -12.65 -6.47 -27.74
C ALA A 70 -14.08 -7.07 -27.64
N ARG A 71 -15.09 -6.38 -28.17
CA ARG A 71 -16.48 -6.87 -28.23
C ARG A 71 -16.58 -8.17 -29.01
N ALA A 72 -16.03 -8.23 -30.23
CA ALA A 72 -16.07 -9.42 -31.07
C ALA A 72 -15.40 -10.63 -30.38
N SER A 73 -14.29 -10.39 -29.66
CA SER A 73 -13.61 -11.44 -28.90
C SER A 73 -14.47 -11.98 -27.75
N LEU A 74 -15.15 -11.10 -27.00
CA LEU A 74 -16.06 -11.50 -25.91
C LEU A 74 -17.27 -12.28 -26.43
N GLU A 75 -17.87 -11.85 -27.54
CA GLU A 75 -19.00 -12.54 -28.18
C GLU A 75 -18.60 -13.94 -28.69
N ALA A 76 -17.42 -14.06 -29.31
CA ALA A 76 -16.90 -15.35 -29.76
C ALA A 76 -16.63 -16.31 -28.59
N TYR A 77 -16.06 -15.81 -27.50
CA TYR A 77 -15.81 -16.60 -26.30
C TYR A 77 -17.10 -17.03 -25.60
N LEU A 78 -18.10 -16.15 -25.53
CA LEU A 78 -19.42 -16.48 -24.99
C LEU A 78 -20.08 -17.64 -25.76
N ALA A 79 -19.93 -17.65 -27.09
CA ALA A 79 -20.57 -18.64 -27.96
C ALA A 79 -19.96 -20.05 -27.85
N SER A 80 -18.69 -20.18 -27.43
CA SER A 80 -17.97 -21.46 -27.51
C SER A 80 -17.01 -21.74 -26.34
N GLY A 81 -16.30 -20.73 -25.85
CA GLY A 81 -15.22 -20.87 -24.88
C GLY A 81 -15.65 -21.21 -23.45
N LEU A 82 -16.82 -20.73 -23.01
CA LEU A 82 -17.31 -21.04 -21.65
C LEU A 82 -17.46 -22.56 -21.42
N HIS A 83 -17.79 -23.33 -22.45
CA HIS A 83 -17.98 -24.77 -22.35
C HIS A 83 -16.68 -25.56 -22.18
N GLU A 84 -15.53 -24.93 -22.38
CA GLU A 84 -14.20 -25.54 -22.21
C GLU A 84 -13.75 -25.50 -20.74
N LEU A 85 -14.39 -24.68 -19.90
CA LEU A 85 -14.11 -24.62 -18.47
C LEU A 85 -14.77 -25.75 -17.69
N PRO A 86 -14.21 -26.17 -16.54
CA PRO A 86 -14.91 -27.01 -15.60
C PRO A 86 -16.29 -26.42 -15.27
N SER A 87 -17.33 -27.25 -15.26
CA SER A 87 -18.72 -26.80 -15.08
C SER A 87 -18.93 -26.00 -13.79
N ALA A 88 -18.13 -26.27 -12.75
CA ALA A 88 -18.12 -25.55 -11.49
C ALA A 88 -17.71 -24.07 -11.63
N LEU A 89 -16.91 -23.73 -12.65
CA LEU A 89 -16.37 -22.38 -12.85
C LEU A 89 -17.18 -21.55 -13.84
N VAL A 90 -17.96 -22.19 -14.71
CA VAL A 90 -18.70 -21.53 -15.80
C VAL A 90 -19.58 -20.35 -15.32
N PRO A 91 -20.38 -20.46 -14.24
CA PRO A 91 -21.22 -19.34 -13.81
C PRO A 91 -20.41 -18.11 -13.36
N PHE A 92 -19.24 -18.35 -12.78
CA PHE A 92 -18.37 -17.29 -12.24
C PHE A 92 -17.51 -16.65 -13.34
N GLU A 93 -17.04 -17.44 -14.31
CA GLU A 93 -16.43 -16.90 -15.53
C GLU A 93 -17.46 -16.07 -16.33
N ALA A 94 -18.70 -16.55 -16.46
CA ALA A 94 -19.77 -15.81 -17.11
C ALA A 94 -20.07 -14.47 -16.39
N HIS A 95 -19.95 -14.44 -15.06
CA HIS A 95 -20.05 -13.19 -14.29
C HIS A 95 -18.89 -12.24 -14.62
N ASN A 96 -17.65 -12.74 -14.66
CA ASN A 96 -16.47 -11.98 -15.10
C ASN A 96 -16.67 -11.39 -16.50
N LEU A 97 -17.13 -12.23 -17.44
CA LEU A 97 -17.41 -11.87 -18.82
C LEU A 97 -18.47 -10.78 -18.90
N ALA A 98 -19.55 -10.89 -18.11
CA ALA A 98 -20.61 -9.89 -18.06
C ALA A 98 -20.10 -8.52 -17.60
N ASN A 99 -19.25 -8.49 -16.58
CA ASN A 99 -18.67 -7.24 -16.05
C ASN A 99 -17.76 -6.59 -17.10
N MET A 100 -16.87 -7.37 -17.74
CA MET A 100 -15.99 -6.88 -18.80
C MET A 100 -16.77 -6.38 -20.02
N ALA A 101 -17.76 -7.15 -20.48
CA ALA A 101 -18.60 -6.78 -21.62
C ALA A 101 -19.40 -5.50 -21.34
N SER A 102 -19.96 -5.35 -20.14
CA SER A 102 -20.67 -4.13 -19.72
C SER A 102 -19.75 -2.91 -19.77
N TYR A 103 -18.55 -3.03 -19.20
CA TYR A 103 -17.57 -1.96 -19.17
C TYR A 103 -17.11 -1.52 -20.58
N LEU A 104 -16.97 -2.48 -21.50
CA LEU A 104 -16.56 -2.22 -22.88
C LEU A 104 -17.71 -1.76 -23.79
N GLY A 105 -18.95 -1.72 -23.30
CA GLY A 105 -20.14 -1.34 -24.07
C GLY A 105 -20.71 -2.45 -24.94
N ALA A 106 -20.32 -3.71 -24.70
CA ALA A 106 -20.86 -4.89 -25.36
C ALA A 106 -22.15 -5.39 -24.67
N SER A 107 -23.20 -4.56 -24.68
CA SER A 107 -24.42 -4.75 -23.88
C SER A 107 -25.15 -6.08 -24.12
N GLU A 108 -25.13 -6.60 -25.35
CA GLU A 108 -25.74 -7.90 -25.67
C GLU A 108 -24.97 -9.05 -25.02
N ALA A 109 -23.64 -9.12 -25.23
CA ALA A 109 -22.78 -10.11 -24.59
C ALA A 109 -22.87 -10.03 -23.05
N ALA A 110 -22.92 -8.82 -22.50
CA ALA A 110 -23.07 -8.60 -21.06
C ALA A 110 -24.39 -9.18 -20.53
N THR A 111 -25.50 -8.95 -21.25
CA THR A 111 -26.83 -9.44 -20.88
C THR A 111 -26.90 -10.96 -20.94
N GLN A 112 -26.36 -11.57 -22.00
CA GLN A 112 -26.34 -13.02 -22.19
C GLN A 112 -25.45 -13.71 -21.13
N ALA A 113 -24.24 -13.21 -20.90
CA ALA A 113 -23.34 -13.75 -19.88
C ALA A 113 -23.92 -13.63 -18.47
N ALA A 114 -24.55 -12.49 -18.15
CA ALA A 114 -25.23 -12.31 -16.86
C ALA A 114 -26.44 -13.23 -16.71
N ALA A 115 -27.14 -13.58 -17.81
CA ALA A 115 -28.23 -14.55 -17.77
C ALA A 115 -27.72 -15.96 -17.44
N ILE A 116 -26.58 -16.38 -18.00
CA ILE A 116 -25.93 -17.66 -17.66
C ILE A 116 -25.60 -17.70 -16.16
N ALA A 117 -24.94 -16.67 -15.64
CA ALA A 117 -24.58 -16.58 -14.23
C ALA A 117 -25.80 -16.61 -13.29
N ARG A 118 -26.86 -15.85 -13.62
CA ARG A 118 -28.11 -15.81 -12.82
C ARG A 118 -28.88 -17.12 -12.87
N GLN A 119 -28.94 -17.77 -14.03
CA GLN A 119 -29.68 -19.02 -14.20
C GLN A 119 -29.09 -20.14 -13.34
N ALA A 120 -27.76 -20.14 -13.14
CA ALA A 120 -27.07 -21.13 -12.31
C ALA A 120 -27.47 -21.05 -10.82
N VAL A 121 -27.83 -19.87 -10.32
CA VAL A 121 -28.16 -19.63 -8.90
C VAL A 121 -29.66 -19.46 -8.63
N LYS A 122 -30.51 -19.81 -9.61
CA LYS A 122 -31.96 -19.57 -9.53
C LYS A 122 -32.66 -20.40 -8.46
N GLU A 123 -32.23 -21.65 -8.28
CA GLU A 123 -32.85 -22.57 -7.33
C GLU A 123 -32.37 -22.32 -5.89
N PRO A 124 -33.24 -22.44 -4.87
CA PRO A 124 -32.83 -22.32 -3.47
C PRO A 124 -31.67 -23.27 -3.13
N GLY A 125 -30.61 -22.75 -2.52
CA GLY A 125 -29.41 -23.52 -2.16
C GLY A 125 -28.44 -23.80 -3.32
N ALA A 126 -28.80 -23.51 -4.57
CA ALA A 126 -27.91 -23.72 -5.72
C ALA A 126 -26.61 -22.91 -5.63
N ARG A 127 -26.69 -21.71 -5.03
CA ARG A 127 -25.50 -20.85 -4.83
C ARG A 127 -24.45 -21.53 -3.94
N ASP A 128 -24.86 -22.06 -2.79
CA ASP A 128 -23.96 -22.73 -1.84
C ASP A 128 -23.35 -24.00 -2.48
N ALA A 129 -24.16 -24.78 -3.21
CA ALA A 129 -23.67 -25.94 -3.96
C ALA A 129 -22.66 -25.58 -5.06
N LEU A 130 -22.87 -24.47 -5.78
CA LEU A 130 -21.92 -23.98 -6.78
C LEU A 130 -20.63 -23.47 -6.16
N TYR A 131 -20.73 -22.79 -5.01
CA TYR A 131 -19.55 -22.38 -4.24
C TYR A 131 -18.74 -23.58 -3.77
N GLU A 132 -19.36 -24.59 -3.18
CA GLU A 132 -18.69 -25.84 -2.81
C GLU A 132 -18.05 -26.54 -4.02
N ALA A 133 -18.71 -26.54 -5.18
CA ALA A 133 -18.15 -27.10 -6.40
C ALA A 133 -16.89 -26.34 -6.87
N ALA A 134 -16.90 -25.01 -6.82
CA ALA A 134 -15.72 -24.19 -7.12
C ALA A 134 -14.58 -24.42 -6.12
N TYR A 135 -14.90 -24.55 -4.82
CA TYR A 135 -13.94 -24.94 -3.80
C TYR A 135 -13.30 -26.29 -4.13
N ASN A 136 -14.11 -27.32 -4.39
CA ASN A 136 -13.61 -28.67 -4.66
C ASN A 136 -12.75 -28.73 -5.92
N GLU A 137 -13.08 -27.94 -6.95
CA GLU A 137 -12.28 -27.83 -8.18
C GLU A 137 -10.86 -27.36 -7.87
N TYR A 138 -10.68 -26.31 -7.05
CA TYR A 138 -9.36 -25.79 -6.73
C TYR A 138 -8.66 -26.58 -5.63
N ALA A 139 -9.36 -26.99 -4.58
CA ALA A 139 -8.79 -27.82 -3.52
C ALA A 139 -8.25 -29.15 -4.07
N GLY A 140 -8.93 -29.74 -5.07
CA GLY A 140 -8.46 -30.94 -5.76
C GLY A 140 -7.17 -30.74 -6.59
N ARG A 141 -6.80 -29.49 -6.87
CA ARG A 141 -5.55 -29.09 -7.56
C ARG A 141 -4.47 -28.60 -6.59
N GLY A 142 -4.72 -28.67 -5.28
CA GLY A 142 -3.81 -28.22 -4.25
C GLY A 142 -2.41 -28.83 -4.38
N VAL A 143 -1.39 -28.04 -4.07
CA VAL A 143 0.01 -28.46 -4.17
C VAL A 143 0.29 -29.56 -3.13
N ILE A 144 0.88 -30.67 -3.57
CA ILE A 144 1.34 -31.73 -2.67
C ILE A 144 2.77 -31.41 -2.27
N THR A 145 2.98 -31.04 -1.01
CA THR A 145 4.28 -30.59 -0.48
C THR A 145 5.15 -31.74 0.04
N GLY A 146 4.57 -32.93 0.25
CA GLY A 146 5.25 -34.05 0.92
C GLY A 146 5.46 -33.84 2.42
N VAL A 147 4.99 -32.71 2.97
CA VAL A 147 5.07 -32.41 4.41
C VAL A 147 4.15 -33.36 5.18
N HIS A 148 4.70 -34.03 6.19
CA HIS A 148 3.93 -34.87 7.10
C HIS A 148 3.13 -33.98 8.06
N SER A 149 1.90 -33.62 7.68
CA SER A 149 1.05 -32.67 8.42
C SER A 149 0.93 -32.98 9.90
N GLU A 150 0.76 -34.24 10.30
CA GLU A 150 0.70 -34.63 11.72
C GLU A 150 2.00 -34.39 12.48
N ALA A 151 3.14 -34.74 11.88
CA ALA A 151 4.46 -34.55 12.50
C ALA A 151 4.78 -33.05 12.63
N VAL A 152 4.51 -32.27 11.59
CA VAL A 152 4.72 -30.82 11.60
C VAL A 152 3.72 -30.12 12.53
N ALA A 153 2.46 -30.54 12.56
CA ALA A 153 1.48 -30.04 13.53
C ALA A 153 1.93 -30.32 14.97
N GLY A 154 2.50 -31.50 15.24
CA GLY A 154 3.12 -31.81 16.53
C GLY A 154 4.27 -30.85 16.87
N GLN A 155 5.21 -30.65 15.94
CA GLN A 155 6.32 -29.70 16.13
C GLN A 155 5.83 -28.26 16.32
N ILE A 156 4.80 -27.83 15.59
CA ILE A 156 4.21 -26.51 15.69
C ILE A 156 3.50 -26.35 17.03
N ASN A 157 2.69 -27.32 17.45
CA ASN A 157 2.00 -27.29 18.74
C ASN A 157 3.00 -27.28 19.89
N ASP A 158 4.07 -28.07 19.79
CA ASP A 158 5.18 -28.02 20.75
C ASP A 158 5.84 -26.64 20.75
N ALA A 159 6.16 -26.08 19.58
CA ALA A 159 6.73 -24.73 19.44
C ALA A 159 5.80 -23.64 20.00
N LEU A 160 4.49 -23.74 19.76
CA LEU A 160 3.49 -22.79 20.26
C LEU A 160 3.31 -22.91 21.77
N ALA A 161 3.21 -24.13 22.31
CA ALA A 161 3.15 -24.36 23.75
C ALA A 161 4.39 -23.79 24.46
N ARG A 162 5.56 -23.93 23.83
CA ARG A 162 6.83 -23.35 24.25
C ARG A 162 6.84 -21.83 24.20
N MET A 163 6.27 -21.23 23.15
CA MET A 163 6.16 -19.77 23.00
C MET A 163 5.11 -19.15 23.94
N GLN A 164 4.02 -19.87 24.22
CA GLN A 164 2.90 -19.44 25.07
C GLN A 164 3.15 -19.67 26.55
N LYS A 165 4.16 -20.48 26.93
CA LYS A 165 4.55 -20.68 28.32
C LYS A 165 4.91 -19.30 28.90
N SER A 166 3.98 -18.74 29.67
CA SER A 166 4.20 -17.50 30.40
C SER A 166 5.50 -17.63 31.18
N PRO A 167 6.37 -16.62 31.21
CA PRO A 167 7.53 -16.65 32.09
C PRO A 167 7.12 -17.02 33.52
N MET A 168 5.95 -16.57 33.98
CA MET A 168 5.39 -16.90 35.30
C MET A 168 4.99 -18.39 35.48
N ALA A 169 4.84 -19.15 34.40
CA ALA A 169 4.60 -20.59 34.46
C ALA A 169 5.92 -21.40 34.45
N ASP A 170 7.07 -20.74 34.29
CA ASP A 170 8.37 -21.38 34.39
C ASP A 170 8.88 -21.36 35.85
N PRO A 171 9.13 -22.53 36.48
CA PRO A 171 9.63 -22.59 37.85
C PRO A 171 10.95 -21.84 38.07
N GLU A 172 11.84 -21.81 37.07
CA GLU A 172 13.12 -21.12 37.18
C GLU A 172 12.94 -19.60 37.17
N TYR A 173 12.10 -19.09 36.26
CA TYR A 173 11.73 -17.67 36.24
C TYR A 173 11.04 -17.26 37.53
N MET A 174 10.08 -18.06 38.03
CA MET A 174 9.40 -17.76 39.29
C MET A 174 10.35 -17.74 40.47
N ARG A 175 11.34 -18.64 40.50
CA ARG A 175 12.41 -18.63 41.50
C ARG A 175 13.22 -17.33 41.44
N LEU A 176 13.62 -16.89 40.24
CA LEU A 176 14.35 -15.63 40.04
C LEU A 176 13.49 -14.42 40.43
N TYR A 177 12.23 -14.40 40.03
CA TYR A 177 11.28 -13.34 40.33
C TYR A 177 11.04 -13.20 41.85
N GLU A 178 10.75 -14.29 42.55
CA GLU A 178 10.56 -14.25 44.01
C GLU A 178 11.86 -13.93 44.75
N ALA A 179 13.03 -14.36 44.24
CA ALA A 179 14.31 -13.96 44.80
C ALA A 179 14.54 -12.44 44.68
N ILE A 180 14.29 -11.85 43.51
CA ILE A 180 14.36 -10.40 43.27
C ILE A 180 13.39 -9.65 44.19
N LYS A 181 12.15 -10.13 44.26
CA LYS A 181 11.11 -9.52 45.08
C LYS A 181 11.44 -9.57 46.57
N ALA A 182 11.93 -10.71 47.08
CA ALA A 182 12.39 -10.85 48.46
C ALA A 182 13.57 -9.94 48.77
N ARG A 183 14.56 -9.85 47.87
CA ARG A 183 15.73 -8.97 48.05
C ARG A 183 15.35 -7.50 48.04
N ASN A 184 14.44 -7.10 47.16
CA ASN A 184 13.88 -5.74 47.13
C ASN A 184 13.08 -5.40 48.39
N ALA A 185 12.36 -6.37 48.97
CA ALA A 185 11.65 -6.18 50.23
C ALA A 185 12.63 -5.99 51.40
N ASN A 186 13.64 -6.86 51.51
CA ASN A 186 14.68 -6.75 52.53
C ASN A 186 15.43 -5.41 52.44
N PHE A 187 15.81 -4.99 51.22
CA PHE A 187 16.46 -3.70 51.01
C PHE A 187 15.62 -2.53 51.49
N LYS A 188 14.31 -2.53 51.18
CA LYS A 188 13.38 -1.47 51.61
C LYS A 188 13.26 -1.41 53.12
N GLU A 189 13.17 -2.56 53.78
CA GLU A 189 13.10 -2.65 55.24
C GLU A 189 14.39 -2.14 55.91
N GLU A 190 15.55 -2.64 55.49
CA GLU A 190 16.86 -2.23 56.02
C GLU A 190 17.14 -0.74 55.73
N SER A 191 16.81 -0.26 54.53
CA SER A 191 16.95 1.16 54.19
C SER A 191 16.03 2.05 55.01
N ALA A 192 14.81 1.59 55.33
CA ALA A 192 13.90 2.35 56.19
C ALA A 192 14.41 2.42 57.63
N ALA A 193 14.96 1.32 58.17
CA ALA A 193 15.56 1.28 59.49
C ALA A 193 16.77 2.23 59.60
N LEU A 194 17.68 2.19 58.63
CA LEU A 194 18.84 3.10 58.60
C LEU A 194 18.44 4.57 58.44
N LEU A 195 17.37 4.85 57.69
CA LEU A 195 16.85 6.22 57.54
C LEU A 195 16.23 6.74 58.83
N GLU A 196 15.47 5.91 59.55
CA GLU A 196 14.89 6.32 60.82
C GLU A 196 15.96 6.52 61.90
N GLU A 197 16.98 5.66 61.93
CA GLU A 197 18.13 5.84 62.82
C GLU A 197 18.90 7.14 62.51
N HIS A 198 19.12 7.43 61.23
CA HIS A 198 19.72 8.70 60.82
C HIS A 198 18.89 9.91 61.28
N ARG A 199 17.56 9.85 61.12
CA ARG A 199 16.64 10.91 61.57
C ARG A 199 16.66 11.06 63.10
N ARG A 200 16.71 9.95 63.83
CA ARG A 200 16.81 9.92 65.30
C ARG A 200 18.08 10.64 65.76
N LEU A 201 19.24 10.29 65.19
CA LEU A 201 20.50 10.93 65.52
C LEU A 201 20.51 12.43 65.21
N LEU A 202 19.91 12.85 64.09
CA LEU A 202 19.78 14.28 63.77
C LEU A 202 18.91 15.05 64.78
N ARG A 203 17.90 14.41 65.37
CA ARG A 203 17.06 15.01 66.43
C ARG A 203 17.78 15.10 67.77
N GLU A 204 18.61 14.12 68.09
CA GLU A 204 19.33 14.01 69.38
C GLU A 204 20.73 14.65 69.38
N HIS A 205 21.21 15.12 68.22
CA HIS A 205 22.55 15.64 68.03
C HIS A 205 22.82 16.91 68.87
N ASP A 206 23.84 16.85 69.72
CA ASP A 206 24.25 17.92 70.65
C ASP A 206 25.38 18.83 70.11
N GLY A 207 25.84 18.61 68.87
CA GLY A 207 26.96 19.36 68.30
C GLY A 207 28.35 18.80 68.61
N SER A 208 28.46 17.81 69.50
CA SER A 208 29.75 17.22 69.88
C SER A 208 30.38 16.44 68.73
N GLU A 209 31.72 16.32 68.76
CA GLU A 209 32.45 15.49 67.79
C GLU A 209 32.02 14.02 67.83
N ALA A 210 31.59 13.53 69.00
CA ALA A 210 31.04 12.17 69.14
C ALA A 210 29.72 12.00 68.36
N SER A 211 28.79 12.96 68.48
CA SER A 211 27.52 12.94 67.75
C SER A 211 27.73 13.08 66.23
N LYS A 212 28.67 13.92 65.79
CA LYS A 212 29.05 14.03 64.36
C LYS A 212 29.64 12.73 63.83
N ALA A 213 30.53 12.08 64.58
CA ALA A 213 31.12 10.80 64.19
C ALA A 213 30.05 9.69 64.07
N LEU A 214 29.03 9.70 64.94
CA LEU A 214 27.94 8.74 64.88
C LEU A 214 27.03 8.96 63.66
N ILE A 215 26.72 10.22 63.31
CA ILE A 215 26.00 10.55 62.07
C ILE A 215 26.80 10.12 60.84
N ALA A 216 28.10 10.42 60.80
CA ALA A 216 28.97 10.02 59.69
C ALA A 216 28.99 8.51 59.50
N LYS A 217 29.02 7.73 60.59
CA LYS A 217 28.95 6.27 60.55
C LYS A 217 27.62 5.75 59.98
N ILE A 218 26.48 6.35 60.33
CA ILE A 218 25.18 5.96 59.74
C ILE A 218 25.13 6.31 58.25
N ILE A 219 25.68 7.45 57.83
CA ILE A 219 25.79 7.81 56.41
C ILE A 219 26.63 6.76 55.65
N GLU A 220 27.77 6.36 56.21
CA GLU A 220 28.62 5.31 55.65
C GLU A 220 27.88 3.97 55.57
N GLN A 221 27.14 3.58 56.60
CA GLN A 221 26.33 2.36 56.60
C GLN A 221 25.23 2.39 55.53
N ARG A 222 24.58 3.54 55.33
CA ARG A 222 23.59 3.72 54.26
C ARG A 222 24.24 3.60 52.88
N GLN A 223 25.38 4.25 52.68
CA GLN A 223 26.11 4.13 51.41
C GLN A 223 26.52 2.69 51.14
N ALA A 224 27.10 2.00 52.12
CA ALA A 224 27.48 0.59 51.99
C ALA A 224 26.28 -0.33 51.74
N HIS A 225 25.11 -0.02 52.32
CA HIS A 225 23.86 -0.73 52.07
C HIS A 225 23.34 -0.52 50.65
N GLU A 226 23.35 0.71 50.17
CA GLU A 226 22.99 1.04 48.78
C GLU A 226 23.95 0.39 47.77
N ASP A 227 25.25 0.36 48.06
CA ASP A 227 26.25 -0.27 47.20
C ASP A 227 26.07 -1.79 47.13
N ARG A 228 25.81 -2.45 48.27
CA ARG A 228 25.44 -3.88 48.30
C ARG A 228 24.20 -4.14 47.48
N TYR A 229 23.15 -3.35 47.67
CA TYR A 229 21.91 -3.50 46.90
C TYR A 229 22.12 -3.31 45.40
N ARG A 230 22.96 -2.37 44.98
CA ARG A 230 23.29 -2.20 43.56
C ARG A 230 24.01 -3.43 42.99
N ALA A 231 25.04 -3.94 43.68
CA ALA A 231 25.75 -5.14 43.26
C ALA A 231 24.80 -6.35 43.14
N ASP A 232 23.95 -6.52 44.15
CA ASP A 232 22.93 -7.55 44.24
C ASP A 232 21.87 -7.46 43.14
N HIS A 233 21.40 -6.25 42.86
CA HIS A 233 20.44 -5.96 41.81
C HIS A 233 21.06 -6.20 40.41
N ASP A 234 22.31 -5.80 40.21
CA ASP A 234 23.02 -6.00 38.95
C ASP A 234 23.27 -7.48 38.66
N GLU A 235 23.63 -8.28 39.68
CA GLU A 235 23.73 -9.74 39.57
C GLU A 235 22.39 -10.36 39.16
N MET A 236 21.29 -9.97 39.82
CA MET A 236 19.96 -10.49 39.52
C MET A 236 19.46 -10.06 38.15
N LYS A 237 19.74 -8.83 37.75
CA LYS A 237 19.44 -8.33 36.41
C LYS A 237 20.21 -9.12 35.35
N ALA A 238 21.47 -9.45 35.59
CA ALA A 238 22.25 -10.29 34.68
C ALA A 238 21.66 -11.70 34.56
N GLN A 239 21.19 -12.31 35.67
CA GLN A 239 20.48 -13.59 35.63
C GLN A 239 19.16 -13.51 34.85
N TRP A 240 18.42 -12.41 35.04
CA TRP A 240 17.18 -12.15 34.31
C TRP A 240 17.40 -11.98 32.81
N ASP A 241 18.39 -11.17 32.42
CA ASP A 241 18.77 -10.94 31.03
C ASP A 241 19.27 -12.24 30.38
N ALA A 242 20.03 -13.06 31.10
CA ALA A 242 20.46 -14.39 30.64
C ALA A 242 19.28 -15.37 30.44
N TYR A 243 18.32 -15.38 31.36
CA TYR A 243 17.09 -16.16 31.20
C TYR A 243 16.28 -15.68 29.99
N GLY A 244 16.13 -14.35 29.83
CA GLY A 244 15.45 -13.75 28.69
C GLY A 244 16.12 -14.12 27.36
N ALA A 245 17.45 -14.07 27.29
CA ALA A 245 18.21 -14.49 26.11
C ALA A 245 18.03 -15.99 25.79
N THR A 246 17.99 -16.84 26.82
CA THR A 246 17.74 -18.29 26.67
C THR A 246 16.33 -18.54 26.14
N LEU A 247 15.33 -17.83 26.66
CA LEU A 247 13.96 -17.93 26.20
C LEU A 247 13.81 -17.45 24.74
N GLU A 248 14.49 -16.37 24.35
CA GLU A 248 14.47 -15.89 22.97
C GLU A 248 15.24 -16.81 22.00
N ASP A 249 16.36 -17.42 22.43
CA ASP A 249 17.03 -18.48 21.67
C ASP A 249 16.11 -19.69 21.49
N TYR A 250 15.42 -20.10 22.54
CA TYR A 250 14.46 -21.19 22.47
C TYR A 250 13.30 -20.92 21.49
N LYS A 251 12.70 -19.72 21.56
CA LYS A 251 11.67 -19.29 20.60
C LYS A 251 12.21 -19.23 19.18
N ARG A 252 13.47 -18.80 19.00
CA ARG A 252 14.15 -18.79 17.70
C ARG A 252 14.31 -20.21 17.17
N GLN A 253 14.89 -21.13 17.93
CA GLN A 253 15.05 -22.53 17.53
C GLN A 253 13.71 -23.19 17.17
N ALA A 254 12.66 -22.92 17.96
CA ALA A 254 11.31 -23.41 17.67
C ALA A 254 10.76 -22.85 16.35
N ARG A 255 11.00 -21.55 16.05
CA ARG A 255 10.63 -20.94 14.76
C ARG A 255 11.45 -21.52 13.61
N ASP A 256 12.75 -21.69 13.78
CA ASP A 256 13.67 -22.17 12.74
C ASP A 256 13.35 -23.62 12.35
N GLN A 257 13.00 -24.46 13.33
CA GLN A 257 12.57 -25.84 13.08
C GLN A 257 11.34 -25.87 12.14
N VAL A 258 10.33 -25.06 12.43
CA VAL A 258 9.10 -24.96 11.63
C VAL A 258 9.37 -24.26 10.29
N ALA A 259 10.27 -23.28 10.25
CA ALA A 259 10.59 -22.51 9.05
C ALA A 259 11.16 -23.38 7.93
N SER A 260 11.96 -24.40 8.27
CA SER A 260 12.53 -25.32 7.26
C SER A 260 11.47 -26.08 6.47
N GLU A 261 10.45 -26.63 7.15
CA GLU A 261 9.29 -27.25 6.50
C GLU A 261 8.48 -26.23 5.71
N GLY A 262 8.40 -25.01 6.22
CA GLY A 262 7.80 -23.87 5.53
C GLY A 262 8.42 -23.54 4.18
N GLU A 263 9.76 -23.55 4.11
CA GLU A 263 10.46 -23.33 2.84
C GLU A 263 10.17 -24.44 1.83
N HIS A 264 10.07 -25.70 2.27
CA HIS A 264 9.63 -26.78 1.38
C HIS A 264 8.22 -26.55 0.81
N VAL A 265 7.29 -26.04 1.64
CA VAL A 265 5.95 -25.66 1.21
C VAL A 265 6.01 -24.54 0.16
N LEU A 266 6.74 -23.46 0.44
CA LEU A 266 6.86 -22.32 -0.46
C LEU A 266 7.53 -22.72 -1.78
N ASP A 267 8.59 -23.52 -1.73
CA ASP A 267 9.29 -24.02 -2.92
C ASP A 267 8.41 -24.92 -3.77
N ALA A 268 7.57 -25.77 -3.17
CA ALA A 268 6.60 -26.57 -3.91
C ALA A 268 5.59 -25.68 -4.66
N ILE A 269 5.09 -24.61 -4.03
CA ILE A 269 4.19 -23.64 -4.70
C ILE A 269 4.95 -22.90 -5.81
N ARG A 270 6.15 -22.40 -5.55
CA ARG A 270 7.01 -21.70 -6.54
C ARG A 270 7.36 -22.60 -7.72
N ALA A 271 7.48 -23.91 -7.51
CA ALA A 271 7.76 -24.90 -8.56
C ALA A 271 6.51 -25.24 -9.40
N ALA A 272 5.33 -25.22 -8.78
CA ALA A 272 4.05 -25.40 -9.45
C ALA A 272 3.53 -24.12 -10.13
N SER A 273 4.11 -22.96 -9.81
CA SER A 273 3.70 -21.68 -10.37
C SER A 273 3.90 -21.61 -11.89
N PRO A 274 2.92 -21.07 -12.66
CA PRO A 274 3.10 -20.79 -14.08
C PRO A 274 4.00 -19.58 -14.36
N VAL A 275 4.43 -18.85 -13.31
CA VAL A 275 5.23 -17.63 -13.42
C VAL A 275 6.68 -17.90 -13.08
N THR A 276 7.56 -17.56 -14.00
CA THR A 276 9.01 -17.66 -13.77
C THR A 276 9.52 -16.53 -12.87
N GLN A 277 10.66 -16.75 -12.22
CA GLN A 277 11.33 -15.72 -11.41
C GLN A 277 11.58 -14.43 -12.19
N ALA A 278 12.07 -14.54 -13.43
CA ALA A 278 12.37 -13.37 -14.25
C ALA A 278 11.11 -12.56 -14.63
N GLN A 279 9.98 -13.23 -14.89
CA GLN A 279 8.70 -12.55 -15.11
C GLN A 279 8.24 -11.84 -13.85
N ALA A 280 8.31 -12.52 -12.70
CA ALA A 280 7.90 -11.94 -11.42
C ALA A 280 8.74 -10.72 -11.03
N GLU A 281 10.06 -10.76 -11.23
CA GLU A 281 10.96 -9.61 -11.02
C GLU A 281 10.63 -8.45 -11.97
N SER A 282 10.37 -8.76 -13.24
CA SER A 282 9.95 -7.75 -14.23
C SER A 282 8.64 -7.07 -13.83
N TRP A 283 7.65 -7.84 -13.36
CA TRP A 283 6.38 -7.31 -12.89
C TRP A 283 6.52 -6.52 -11.59
N ALA A 284 7.34 -6.99 -10.64
CA ALA A 284 7.62 -6.24 -9.42
C ALA A 284 8.25 -4.88 -9.74
N ALA A 285 9.22 -4.84 -10.66
CA ALA A 285 9.89 -3.62 -11.09
C ALA A 285 8.96 -2.64 -11.85
N SER A 286 7.87 -3.11 -12.46
CA SER A 286 6.91 -2.28 -13.20
C SER A 286 5.82 -1.64 -12.33
N GLN A 287 5.77 -1.96 -11.03
CA GLN A 287 4.80 -1.37 -10.12
C GLN A 287 5.12 0.11 -9.88
N VAL A 288 4.07 0.93 -9.71
CA VAL A 288 4.27 2.35 -9.36
C VAL A 288 4.19 2.49 -7.86
N ILE A 289 5.22 3.14 -7.31
CA ILE A 289 5.32 3.46 -5.89
C ILE A 289 5.41 4.98 -5.82
N GLU A 290 4.35 5.62 -5.34
CA GLU A 290 4.37 7.06 -5.14
C GLU A 290 5.42 7.45 -4.11
N LYS A 291 5.92 8.68 -4.21
CA LYS A 291 6.95 9.19 -3.29
C LYS A 291 6.48 9.09 -1.83
N ALA A 292 5.24 9.44 -1.53
CA ALA A 292 4.69 9.38 -0.18
C ALA A 292 4.65 7.95 0.37
N ALA A 293 4.32 6.96 -0.47
CA ALA A 293 4.34 5.54 -0.12
C ALA A 293 5.76 5.04 0.14
N ALA A 294 6.71 5.37 -0.75
CA ALA A 294 8.11 5.03 -0.56
C ALA A 294 8.68 5.62 0.74
N ASP A 295 8.36 6.89 1.03
CA ASP A 295 8.78 7.55 2.26
C ASP A 295 8.13 6.90 3.51
N ALA A 296 6.87 6.44 3.42
CA ALA A 296 6.18 5.75 4.51
C ALA A 296 6.77 4.35 4.78
N MET A 297 7.01 3.55 3.74
CA MET A 297 7.66 2.23 3.88
C MET A 297 9.07 2.35 4.45
N SER A 298 9.85 3.34 3.99
CA SER A 298 11.18 3.62 4.53
C SER A 298 11.14 3.93 6.03
N ARG A 299 10.19 4.76 6.49
CA ARG A 299 9.98 5.03 7.93
C ARG A 299 9.57 3.79 8.72
N ALA A 300 8.87 2.86 8.09
CA ALA A 300 8.51 1.57 8.69
C ALA A 300 9.68 0.55 8.70
N GLY A 301 10.83 0.89 8.10
CA GLY A 301 11.98 0.00 8.00
C GLY A 301 11.90 -0.99 6.81
N TYR A 302 10.98 -0.79 5.88
CA TYR A 302 10.80 -1.65 4.72
C TYR A 302 11.48 -1.02 3.50
N ALA A 303 12.74 -1.43 3.25
CA ALA A 303 13.55 -0.91 2.15
C ALA A 303 12.93 -1.25 0.78
N ARG A 304 13.13 -0.37 -0.20
CA ARG A 304 12.55 -0.53 -1.55
C ARG A 304 12.99 -1.83 -2.21
N GLU A 305 14.25 -2.20 -2.06
CA GLU A 305 14.83 -3.42 -2.63
C GLU A 305 14.18 -4.67 -2.03
N ALA A 306 13.98 -4.69 -0.71
CA ALA A 306 13.27 -5.77 -0.02
C ALA A 306 11.81 -5.84 -0.47
N PHE A 307 11.12 -4.69 -0.54
CA PHE A 307 9.76 -4.60 -1.05
C PHE A 307 9.62 -5.18 -2.48
N LEU A 308 10.54 -4.84 -3.39
CA LEU A 308 10.50 -5.35 -4.77
C LEU A 308 10.79 -6.86 -4.83
N ALA A 309 11.70 -7.38 -3.99
CA ALA A 309 11.95 -8.81 -3.89
C ALA A 309 10.71 -9.56 -3.36
N ASP A 310 10.06 -9.01 -2.33
CA ASP A 310 8.84 -9.57 -1.75
C ASP A 310 7.66 -9.51 -2.73
N MET A 311 7.54 -8.44 -3.53
CA MET A 311 6.60 -8.35 -4.65
C MET A 311 6.84 -9.40 -5.72
N ALA A 312 8.10 -9.67 -6.07
CA ALA A 312 8.44 -10.71 -7.04
C ALA A 312 8.07 -12.10 -6.48
N ASP A 313 8.38 -12.36 -5.20
CA ASP A 313 7.98 -13.62 -4.57
C ASP A 313 6.46 -13.75 -4.51
N TYR A 314 5.73 -12.67 -4.21
CA TYR A 314 4.27 -12.64 -4.29
C TYR A 314 3.75 -13.02 -5.68
N TYR A 315 4.26 -12.39 -6.74
CA TYR A 315 3.85 -12.72 -8.12
C TYR A 315 4.13 -14.17 -8.48
N ARG A 316 5.25 -14.71 -8.00
CA ARG A 316 5.62 -16.11 -8.22
C ARG A 316 4.70 -17.05 -7.44
N LEU A 317 4.50 -16.82 -6.15
CA LEU A 317 3.63 -17.66 -5.30
C LEU A 317 2.17 -17.63 -5.76
N THR A 318 1.71 -16.49 -6.27
CA THR A 318 0.33 -16.31 -6.70
C THR A 318 0.09 -16.65 -8.17
N GLY A 319 1.10 -17.06 -8.94
CA GLY A 319 0.92 -17.33 -10.37
C GLY A 319 0.52 -16.10 -11.19
N GLY A 320 0.86 -14.89 -10.72
CA GLY A 320 0.62 -13.65 -11.47
C GLY A 320 -0.85 -13.26 -11.59
N LYS A 321 -1.67 -13.63 -10.60
CA LYS A 321 -3.13 -13.36 -10.60
C LYS A 321 -3.46 -11.88 -10.39
N VAL A 322 -2.56 -11.12 -9.78
CA VAL A 322 -2.69 -9.67 -9.62
C VAL A 322 -2.09 -8.95 -10.82
N SER A 323 -2.76 -7.90 -11.29
CA SER A 323 -2.33 -7.01 -12.38
C SER A 323 -1.35 -5.93 -11.89
N ALA A 324 -1.13 -4.89 -12.70
CA ALA A 324 -0.46 -3.68 -12.24
C ALA A 324 -1.24 -2.99 -11.10
N VAL A 325 -0.50 -2.53 -10.10
CA VAL A 325 -0.98 -1.87 -8.88
C VAL A 325 -0.14 -0.62 -8.63
N THR A 326 -0.76 0.37 -7.99
CA THR A 326 -0.08 1.59 -7.53
C THR A 326 -0.11 1.69 -6.01
N PHE A 327 1.06 1.88 -5.43
CA PHE A 327 1.25 2.01 -3.99
C PHE A 327 1.23 3.49 -3.60
N ILE A 328 0.31 3.84 -2.71
CA ILE A 328 0.05 5.20 -2.23
C ILE A 328 0.18 5.27 -0.71
N PHE A 329 0.22 6.49 -0.17
CA PHE A 329 0.10 6.73 1.27
C PHE A 329 -0.89 7.87 1.51
N SER A 330 -2.11 7.52 1.93
CA SER A 330 -3.22 8.43 2.19
C SER A 330 -3.58 8.48 3.68
N ASP A 331 -3.46 7.36 4.39
CA ASP A 331 -3.72 7.25 5.84
C ASP A 331 -2.82 6.23 6.54
N ALA A 332 -3.00 6.06 7.86
CA ALA A 332 -2.14 5.21 8.69
C ALA A 332 -2.45 3.70 8.61
N ARG A 333 -3.62 3.29 8.12
CA ARG A 333 -4.06 1.88 8.02
C ARG A 333 -3.92 1.40 6.59
N ALA A 334 -3.14 0.33 6.41
CA ALA A 334 -3.05 -0.30 5.10
C ALA A 334 -4.43 -0.82 4.66
N HIS A 335 -4.75 -0.63 3.38
CA HIS A 335 -5.97 -1.15 2.76
C HIS A 335 -5.84 -1.13 1.24
N ALA A 336 -6.57 -2.01 0.56
CA ALA A 336 -6.73 -1.98 -0.90
C ALA A 336 -7.87 -1.05 -1.35
N GLU A 337 -7.65 -0.28 -2.41
CA GLU A 337 -8.62 0.64 -3.02
C GLU A 337 -8.98 0.21 -4.45
N ASN A 338 -10.25 0.44 -4.84
CA ASN A 338 -10.80 0.14 -6.16
C ASN A 338 -10.70 -1.34 -6.58
N ILE A 339 -10.77 -2.27 -5.62
CA ILE A 339 -10.56 -3.70 -5.85
C ILE A 339 -11.59 -4.30 -6.83
N GLU A 340 -12.86 -3.86 -6.75
CA GLU A 340 -13.95 -4.32 -7.61
C GLU A 340 -14.03 -3.58 -8.94
N SER A 341 -13.36 -2.42 -9.07
CA SER A 341 -13.48 -1.58 -10.25
C SER A 341 -12.69 -2.17 -11.43
N LEU A 342 -13.35 -2.25 -12.58
CA LEU A 342 -12.69 -2.40 -13.88
C LEU A 342 -12.17 -1.07 -14.43
N ALA A 343 -12.72 0.03 -13.92
CA ALA A 343 -12.38 1.38 -14.33
C ALA A 343 -11.36 1.98 -13.36
N GLY A 344 -10.16 2.27 -13.87
CA GLY A 344 -9.15 3.00 -13.12
C GLY A 344 -8.11 2.11 -12.44
N GLU A 345 -7.25 2.78 -11.67
CA GLU A 345 -6.06 2.19 -11.10
C GLU A 345 -6.36 1.49 -9.77
N LYS A 346 -6.01 0.21 -9.69
CA LYS A 346 -5.98 -0.56 -8.44
C LYS A 346 -4.86 0.01 -7.57
N ARG A 347 -5.21 0.37 -6.34
CA ARG A 347 -4.29 1.07 -5.44
C ARG A 347 -4.18 0.33 -4.11
N ILE A 348 -3.00 0.37 -3.51
CA ILE A 348 -2.75 -0.12 -2.15
C ILE A 348 -2.25 1.04 -1.32
N ASN A 349 -3.01 1.42 -0.29
CA ASN A 349 -2.49 2.30 0.74
C ASN A 349 -1.55 1.51 1.63
N VAL A 350 -0.28 1.94 1.74
CA VAL A 350 0.72 1.20 2.52
C VAL A 350 0.57 1.40 4.03
N GLY A 351 -0.16 2.42 4.49
CA GLY A 351 -0.29 2.69 5.92
C GLY A 351 1.04 3.08 6.59
N ALA A 352 1.04 3.15 7.92
CA ALA A 352 2.18 3.60 8.72
C ALA A 352 3.15 2.48 9.14
N ARG A 353 2.72 1.22 9.07
CA ARG A 353 3.46 0.03 9.52
C ARG A 353 3.38 -1.07 8.47
N PHE A 354 3.83 -0.76 7.26
CA PHE A 354 3.79 -1.70 6.15
C PHE A 354 4.96 -2.67 6.22
N ASP A 355 4.67 -3.95 6.10
CA ASP A 355 5.64 -5.03 6.03
C ASP A 355 5.24 -6.07 4.96
N ARG A 356 6.03 -7.13 4.82
CA ARG A 356 5.79 -8.21 3.86
C ARG A 356 4.43 -8.91 4.06
N LYS A 357 4.01 -9.13 5.30
CA LYS A 357 2.71 -9.77 5.60
C LYS A 357 1.56 -8.89 5.17
N THR A 358 1.61 -7.62 5.56
CA THR A 358 0.60 -6.62 5.18
C THR A 358 0.55 -6.50 3.66
N LEU A 359 1.69 -6.47 2.97
CA LEU A 359 1.74 -6.48 1.51
C LEU A 359 0.97 -7.66 0.90
N PHE A 360 1.22 -8.87 1.40
CA PHE A 360 0.58 -10.08 0.90
C PHE A 360 -0.92 -10.09 1.19
N HIS A 361 -1.33 -9.62 2.38
CA HIS A 361 -2.73 -9.48 2.77
C HIS A 361 -3.49 -8.54 1.81
N GLU A 362 -2.97 -7.32 1.66
CA GLU A 362 -3.65 -6.27 0.90
C GLU A 362 -3.75 -6.57 -0.60
N LEU A 363 -2.69 -7.13 -1.19
CA LEU A 363 -2.74 -7.55 -2.59
C LEU A 363 -3.73 -8.71 -2.82
N SER A 364 -3.94 -9.55 -1.82
CA SER A 364 -4.80 -10.71 -1.92
C SER A 364 -6.29 -10.34 -1.93
N HIS A 365 -6.67 -9.18 -1.40
CA HIS A 365 -8.00 -8.62 -1.66
C HIS A 365 -8.24 -8.37 -3.16
N LEU A 366 -7.20 -8.05 -3.95
CA LEU A 366 -7.32 -7.91 -5.40
C LEU A 366 -7.57 -9.26 -6.09
N ILE A 367 -6.99 -10.35 -5.56
CA ILE A 367 -7.25 -11.70 -6.04
C ILE A 367 -8.68 -12.11 -5.70
N GLU A 368 -9.09 -11.92 -4.45
CA GLU A 368 -10.40 -12.37 -3.99
C GLU A 368 -11.56 -11.59 -4.62
N SER A 369 -11.31 -10.37 -5.11
CA SER A 369 -12.27 -9.62 -5.94
C SER A 369 -12.62 -10.29 -7.28
N ASP A 370 -11.88 -11.32 -7.69
CA ASP A 370 -12.24 -12.15 -8.81
C ASP A 370 -13.42 -13.09 -8.43
N PRO A 371 -14.51 -13.10 -9.22
CA PRO A 371 -15.68 -13.95 -8.98
C PRO A 371 -15.38 -15.43 -8.76
N ILE A 372 -14.34 -15.99 -9.39
CA ILE A 372 -13.98 -17.39 -9.23
C ILE A 372 -13.26 -17.60 -7.89
N ALA A 373 -12.32 -16.71 -7.53
CA ALA A 373 -11.70 -16.73 -6.20
C ALA A 373 -12.76 -16.56 -5.10
N MET A 374 -13.60 -15.53 -5.21
CA MET A 374 -14.69 -15.28 -4.28
C MET A 374 -15.60 -16.51 -4.11
N ALA A 375 -15.97 -17.17 -5.22
CA ALA A 375 -16.80 -18.37 -5.17
C ALA A 375 -16.12 -19.52 -4.42
N ALA A 376 -14.85 -19.78 -4.69
CA ALA A 376 -14.08 -20.83 -4.03
C ALA A 376 -13.86 -20.55 -2.54
N ALA A 377 -13.60 -19.29 -2.17
CA ALA A 377 -13.51 -18.83 -0.78
C ALA A 377 -14.83 -19.01 -0.03
N ASN A 378 -15.96 -18.61 -0.63
CA ASN A 378 -17.27 -18.86 -0.04
C ASN A 378 -17.57 -20.36 0.06
N GLY A 379 -17.12 -21.16 -0.91
CA GLY A 379 -17.28 -22.62 -0.88
C GLY A 379 -16.58 -23.25 0.31
N PHE A 380 -15.37 -22.79 0.62
CA PHE A 380 -14.64 -23.18 1.83
C PHE A 380 -15.42 -22.82 3.10
N LEU A 381 -15.94 -21.60 3.21
CA LEU A 381 -16.74 -21.19 4.37
C LEU A 381 -18.05 -21.97 4.49
N VAL A 382 -18.76 -22.19 3.39
CA VAL A 382 -20.01 -22.97 3.35
C VAL A 382 -19.76 -24.40 3.83
N LYS A 383 -18.70 -25.03 3.32
CA LYS A 383 -18.35 -26.42 3.64
C LYS A 383 -17.97 -26.61 5.10
N ARG A 384 -17.26 -25.64 5.69
CA ARG A 384 -16.69 -25.82 7.03
C ARG A 384 -17.50 -25.22 8.18
N ARG A 385 -18.19 -24.09 7.94
CA ARG A 385 -18.92 -23.36 9.01
C ARG A 385 -19.81 -24.29 9.82
N GLU A 386 -19.81 -24.10 11.14
CA GLU A 386 -20.65 -24.89 12.04
C GLU A 386 -22.16 -24.66 11.80
N SER A 387 -22.54 -23.45 11.37
CA SER A 387 -23.92 -23.08 11.04
C SER A 387 -23.97 -21.84 10.14
N THR A 388 -25.17 -21.47 9.69
CA THR A 388 -25.43 -20.22 8.96
C THR A 388 -25.53 -18.98 9.88
N THR A 389 -25.45 -19.18 11.20
CA THR A 389 -25.45 -18.08 12.18
C THR A 389 -24.18 -17.25 12.04
N ARG A 390 -24.33 -15.93 12.10
CA ARG A 390 -23.23 -14.96 11.99
C ARG A 390 -22.93 -14.39 13.38
N TYR A 391 -21.66 -14.27 13.70
CA TYR A 391 -21.18 -13.79 14.99
C TYR A 391 -20.25 -12.60 14.78
N THR A 392 -20.17 -11.67 15.73
CA THR A 392 -19.13 -10.63 15.66
C THR A 392 -17.77 -11.26 15.97
N ILE A 393 -16.71 -10.80 15.30
CA ILE A 393 -15.36 -11.33 15.53
C ILE A 393 -14.92 -11.11 16.99
N ASN A 394 -15.28 -9.95 17.56
CA ASN A 394 -15.12 -9.65 18.98
C ASN A 394 -15.73 -10.72 19.90
N SER A 395 -16.92 -11.23 19.58
CA SER A 395 -17.56 -12.30 20.37
C SER A 395 -16.88 -13.65 20.23
N LEU A 396 -16.34 -13.97 19.04
CA LEU A 396 -15.63 -15.24 18.79
C LEU A 396 -14.26 -15.27 19.46
N MET A 397 -13.59 -14.11 19.55
CA MET A 397 -12.24 -13.98 20.10
C MET A 397 -12.19 -13.47 21.54
N ASN A 398 -13.33 -13.08 22.13
CA ASN A 398 -13.40 -12.43 23.43
C ASN A 398 -12.49 -11.17 23.50
N THR A 399 -12.63 -10.27 22.53
CA THR A 399 -11.84 -9.04 22.39
C THR A 399 -12.71 -7.86 21.96
N ASP A 400 -12.16 -6.64 21.97
CA ASP A 400 -12.78 -5.38 21.54
C ASP A 400 -11.97 -4.67 20.42
N GLN A 401 -10.99 -5.35 19.84
CA GLN A 401 -10.06 -4.79 18.85
C GLN A 401 -10.65 -4.66 17.44
N PHE A 402 -11.75 -5.34 17.15
CA PHE A 402 -12.44 -5.30 15.86
C PHE A 402 -13.64 -4.35 15.92
N ASN A 403 -14.07 -3.85 14.77
CA ASN A 403 -15.28 -3.05 14.67
C ASN A 403 -16.51 -3.92 14.99
N ALA A 404 -17.55 -3.30 15.54
CA ALA A 404 -18.75 -4.00 15.99
C ALA A 404 -19.56 -4.65 14.85
N ASP A 405 -19.36 -4.19 13.61
CA ASP A 405 -19.99 -4.68 12.39
C ASP A 405 -19.16 -5.75 11.64
N GLU A 406 -17.96 -6.08 12.14
CA GLU A 406 -17.17 -7.18 11.60
C GLU A 406 -17.75 -8.53 12.04
N ILE A 407 -18.42 -9.18 11.10
CA ILE A 407 -19.12 -10.45 11.29
C ILE A 407 -18.42 -11.60 10.59
N ALA A 408 -18.48 -12.78 11.20
CA ALA A 408 -17.86 -14.01 10.71
C ALA A 408 -18.74 -15.25 10.96
N TYR A 409 -18.50 -16.30 10.18
CA TYR A 409 -18.96 -17.65 10.49
C TYR A 409 -18.07 -18.29 11.56
N LYS A 410 -18.67 -19.08 12.45
CA LYS A 410 -17.96 -19.83 13.48
C LYS A 410 -17.44 -21.17 12.94
N ASP A 411 -16.19 -21.48 13.27
CA ASP A 411 -15.47 -22.71 12.93
C ASP A 411 -14.21 -22.87 13.81
N SER A 412 -13.53 -23.98 13.62
CA SER A 412 -12.14 -24.28 13.94
C SER A 412 -11.10 -23.72 12.93
N PHE A 413 -11.35 -22.56 12.32
CA PHE A 413 -10.33 -21.89 11.50
C PHE A 413 -9.07 -21.56 12.32
N LEU A 414 -7.92 -21.43 11.66
CA LEU A 414 -6.68 -20.93 12.28
C LEU A 414 -6.86 -19.60 13.02
N HIS A 415 -7.77 -18.77 12.51
CA HIS A 415 -8.16 -17.51 13.12
C HIS A 415 -9.62 -17.18 12.75
N PRO A 416 -10.49 -16.73 13.68
CA PRO A 416 -11.89 -16.41 13.37
C PRO A 416 -12.08 -15.38 12.25
N TYR A 417 -11.10 -14.51 12.03
CA TYR A 417 -11.08 -13.53 10.94
C TYR A 417 -11.15 -14.18 9.54
N ILE A 418 -10.66 -15.41 9.35
CA ILE A 418 -10.80 -16.16 8.08
C ILE A 418 -12.28 -16.35 7.72
N GLY A 419 -13.14 -16.53 8.74
CA GLY A 419 -14.59 -16.69 8.57
C GLY A 419 -15.34 -15.39 8.30
N LYS A 420 -14.64 -14.24 8.22
CA LYS A 420 -15.25 -12.92 8.01
C LYS A 420 -15.95 -12.87 6.66
N ILE A 421 -17.11 -12.21 6.65
CA ILE A 421 -17.92 -12.02 5.46
C ILE A 421 -18.24 -10.54 5.28
N TYR A 422 -18.09 -10.07 4.04
CA TYR A 422 -18.43 -8.72 3.65
C TYR A 422 -19.76 -8.66 2.90
N PRO A 423 -20.45 -7.51 2.91
CA PRO A 423 -21.47 -7.21 1.91
C PRO A 423 -20.89 -7.41 0.51
N GLY A 424 -21.59 -8.12 -0.37
CA GLY A 424 -21.10 -8.46 -1.72
C GLY A 424 -20.53 -9.87 -1.85
N GLY A 425 -20.17 -10.52 -0.74
CA GLY A 425 -19.68 -11.90 -0.73
C GLY A 425 -18.16 -12.04 -0.71
N LEU A 426 -17.40 -10.95 -0.65
CA LEU A 426 -15.97 -11.02 -0.31
C LEU A 426 -15.80 -11.59 1.11
N THR A 427 -14.67 -12.24 1.35
CA THR A 427 -14.29 -12.88 2.62
C THR A 427 -12.84 -12.51 2.97
N GLU A 428 -12.25 -13.25 3.91
CA GLU A 428 -10.83 -13.13 4.27
C GLU A 428 -10.06 -14.44 4.03
N VAL A 429 -10.62 -15.37 3.25
CA VAL A 429 -10.02 -16.69 3.05
C VAL A 429 -8.74 -16.56 2.23
N PHE A 430 -8.72 -15.85 1.10
CA PHE A 430 -7.50 -15.69 0.32
C PHE A 430 -6.53 -14.69 0.93
N SER A 431 -7.01 -13.58 1.51
CA SER A 431 -6.15 -12.60 2.19
C SER A 431 -5.35 -13.24 3.33
N MET A 432 -6.01 -13.96 4.25
CA MET A 432 -5.34 -14.65 5.34
C MET A 432 -4.51 -15.84 4.84
N GLY A 433 -5.03 -16.61 3.88
CA GLY A 433 -4.33 -17.76 3.33
C GLY A 433 -3.01 -17.38 2.66
N ILE A 434 -3.00 -16.29 1.89
CA ILE A 434 -1.81 -15.79 1.19
C ILE A 434 -0.90 -15.03 2.15
N GLU A 435 -1.44 -14.28 3.12
CA GLU A 435 -0.62 -13.68 4.19
C GLU A 435 0.21 -14.73 4.92
N MET A 436 -0.36 -15.91 5.18
CA MET A 436 0.37 -17.02 5.81
C MET A 436 1.51 -17.54 4.92
N LEU A 437 1.49 -17.33 3.60
CA LEU A 437 2.61 -17.64 2.70
C LEU A 437 3.71 -16.57 2.72
N ALA A 438 3.51 -15.45 3.42
CA ALA A 438 4.51 -14.39 3.50
C ALA A 438 5.75 -14.81 4.30
N THR A 439 5.66 -15.82 5.18
CA THR A 439 6.83 -16.33 5.90
C THR A 439 6.85 -17.86 5.91
N PRO A 440 8.03 -18.50 5.96
CA PRO A 440 8.12 -19.95 6.02
C PRO A 440 7.38 -20.55 7.23
N THR A 441 7.58 -19.96 8.41
CA THR A 441 6.93 -20.45 9.64
C THR A 441 5.40 -20.48 9.52
N ASP A 442 4.80 -19.47 8.88
CA ASP A 442 3.35 -19.44 8.71
C ASP A 442 2.88 -20.31 7.55
N ALA A 443 3.68 -20.47 6.49
CA ALA A 443 3.36 -21.39 5.39
C ALA A 443 3.28 -22.84 5.90
N ALA A 444 4.20 -23.23 6.79
CA ALA A 444 4.16 -24.52 7.48
C ALA A 444 2.90 -24.68 8.35
N LYS A 445 2.51 -23.64 9.10
CA LYS A 445 1.27 -23.66 9.90
C LYS A 445 0.04 -23.84 9.03
N LEU A 446 -0.07 -23.10 7.93
CA LEU A 446 -1.18 -23.22 7.01
C LEU A 446 -1.27 -24.66 6.48
N ALA A 447 -0.18 -25.21 5.96
CA ALA A 447 -0.15 -26.56 5.39
C ALA A 447 -0.45 -27.66 6.42
N ALA A 448 0.04 -27.52 7.65
CA ALA A 448 -0.08 -28.57 8.67
C ALA A 448 -1.36 -28.49 9.50
N LEU A 449 -1.79 -27.28 9.88
CA LEU A 449 -2.93 -27.08 10.79
C LEU A 449 -4.24 -26.82 10.06
N ASP A 450 -4.20 -26.34 8.81
CA ASP A 450 -5.39 -26.14 7.98
C ASP A 450 -5.18 -26.65 6.54
N PRO A 451 -5.04 -27.97 6.36
CA PRO A 451 -4.73 -28.57 5.06
C PRO A 451 -5.81 -28.32 4.00
N GLU A 452 -7.07 -28.10 4.41
CA GLU A 452 -8.16 -27.77 3.49
C GLU A 452 -8.02 -26.35 2.92
N MET A 453 -7.71 -25.37 3.77
CA MET A 453 -7.44 -24.01 3.32
C MET A 453 -6.17 -23.97 2.47
N PHE A 454 -5.12 -24.70 2.88
CA PHE A 454 -3.89 -24.82 2.11
C PHE A 454 -4.14 -25.40 0.71
N ALA A 455 -4.93 -26.47 0.61
CA ALA A 455 -5.27 -27.10 -0.67
C ALA A 455 -6.03 -26.14 -1.59
N LEU A 456 -7.03 -25.42 -1.06
CA LEU A 456 -7.75 -24.38 -1.81
C LEU A 456 -6.80 -23.30 -2.31
N VAL A 457 -6.06 -22.67 -1.39
CA VAL A 457 -5.23 -21.50 -1.69
C VAL A 457 -4.17 -21.89 -2.70
N SER A 458 -3.36 -22.92 -2.42
CA SER A 458 -2.31 -23.36 -3.33
C SER A 458 -2.87 -23.78 -4.70
N GLY A 459 -3.98 -24.54 -4.73
CA GLY A 459 -4.57 -25.02 -5.97
C GLY A 459 -5.12 -23.91 -6.86
N TYR A 460 -5.69 -22.85 -6.27
CA TYR A 460 -6.10 -21.65 -7.03
C TYR A 460 -4.89 -20.87 -7.56
N LEU A 461 -3.87 -20.64 -6.72
CA LEU A 461 -2.71 -19.83 -7.08
C LEU A 461 -1.86 -20.47 -8.17
N THR A 462 -1.72 -21.79 -8.18
CA THR A 462 -0.92 -22.51 -9.18
C THR A 462 -1.73 -22.90 -10.42
N SER A 463 -3.05 -22.72 -10.41
CA SER A 463 -3.87 -22.92 -11.60
C SER A 463 -3.61 -21.82 -12.64
N GLU A 464 -3.72 -22.16 -13.92
CA GLU A 464 -3.71 -21.16 -14.99
C GLU A 464 -4.86 -20.15 -14.83
N LEU A 465 -4.68 -18.94 -15.36
CA LEU A 465 -5.77 -17.96 -15.47
C LEU A 465 -6.80 -18.47 -16.48
N THR A 466 -8.09 -18.30 -16.19
CA THR A 466 -9.11 -18.49 -17.23
C THR A 466 -8.94 -17.43 -18.32
N PRO A 467 -9.45 -17.66 -19.54
CA PRO A 467 -9.34 -16.70 -20.63
C PRO A 467 -9.82 -15.29 -20.28
N VAL A 468 -10.94 -15.13 -19.56
CA VAL A 468 -11.42 -13.79 -19.18
C VAL A 468 -10.56 -13.17 -18.08
N MET A 469 -10.09 -13.95 -17.11
CA MET A 469 -9.18 -13.43 -16.08
C MET A 469 -7.86 -12.94 -16.69
N GLN A 470 -7.29 -13.73 -17.61
CA GLN A 470 -6.08 -13.38 -18.36
C GLN A 470 -6.29 -12.08 -19.15
N ALA A 471 -7.39 -11.99 -19.90
CA ALA A 471 -7.72 -10.81 -20.68
C ALA A 471 -7.97 -9.56 -19.81
N ARG A 472 -8.62 -9.72 -18.65
CA ARG A 472 -8.82 -8.65 -17.67
C ARG A 472 -7.49 -8.14 -17.13
N ARG A 473 -6.56 -9.04 -16.80
CA ARG A 473 -5.21 -8.67 -16.32
C ARG A 473 -4.47 -7.85 -17.38
N ASP A 474 -4.46 -8.33 -18.61
CA ASP A 474 -3.74 -7.71 -19.72
C ASP A 474 -4.33 -6.33 -20.06
N TYR A 475 -5.67 -6.23 -20.11
CA TYR A 475 -6.37 -4.96 -20.28
C TYR A 475 -6.01 -3.95 -19.18
N GLN A 476 -5.97 -4.40 -17.92
CA GLN A 476 -5.62 -3.54 -16.79
C GLN A 476 -4.18 -3.04 -16.86
N GLU A 477 -3.24 -3.90 -17.28
CA GLU A 477 -1.84 -3.52 -17.47
C GLU A 477 -1.69 -2.43 -18.55
N GLU A 478 -2.34 -2.62 -19.70
CA GLU A 478 -2.36 -1.62 -20.78
C GLU A 478 -3.05 -0.32 -20.35
N HIS A 479 -4.16 -0.41 -19.62
CA HIS A 479 -4.87 0.76 -19.10
C HIS A 479 -4.00 1.58 -18.13
N VAL A 480 -3.35 0.92 -17.17
CA VAL A 480 -2.44 1.57 -16.22
C VAL A 480 -1.25 2.20 -16.95
N LYS A 481 -0.69 1.51 -17.95
CA LYS A 481 0.37 2.09 -18.81
C LYS A 481 -0.12 3.37 -19.51
N ALA A 482 -1.31 3.35 -20.11
CA ALA A 482 -1.87 4.50 -20.79
C ALA A 482 -2.15 5.68 -19.84
N LEU A 483 -2.66 5.40 -18.63
CA LEU A 483 -2.85 6.42 -17.59
C LEU A 483 -1.52 7.07 -17.18
N ARG A 484 -0.45 6.28 -17.04
CA ARG A 484 0.89 6.77 -16.71
C ARG A 484 1.50 7.62 -17.82
N GLU A 485 1.36 7.20 -19.07
CA GLU A 485 1.83 7.97 -20.22
C GLU A 485 1.12 9.33 -20.29
N LYS A 486 -0.21 9.34 -20.09
CA LYS A 486 -1.00 10.58 -20.00
C LYS A 486 -0.54 11.47 -18.85
N ALA A 487 -0.38 10.94 -17.64
CA ALA A 487 0.08 11.70 -16.49
C ALA A 487 1.51 12.28 -16.70
N ALA A 488 2.39 11.52 -17.35
CA ALA A 488 3.73 11.98 -17.70
C ALA A 488 3.70 13.10 -18.75
N GLU A 489 2.79 13.04 -19.73
CA GLU A 489 2.57 14.10 -20.70
C GLU A 489 2.04 15.38 -20.03
N GLU A 490 1.02 15.25 -19.18
CA GLU A 490 0.46 16.38 -18.40
C GLU A 490 1.53 17.01 -17.50
N ALA A 491 2.40 16.22 -16.86
CA ALA A 491 3.51 16.71 -16.06
C ALA A 491 4.57 17.45 -16.90
N ARG A 492 4.90 16.96 -18.10
CA ARG A 492 5.80 17.64 -19.04
C ARG A 492 5.19 18.96 -19.53
N GLU A 493 3.90 18.98 -19.82
CA GLU A 493 3.19 20.19 -20.22
C GLU A 493 3.16 21.21 -19.07
N ALA A 494 2.85 20.78 -17.85
CA ALA A 494 2.88 21.63 -16.66
C ALA A 494 4.28 22.21 -16.42
N ALA A 495 5.34 21.41 -16.55
CA ALA A 495 6.72 21.88 -16.43
C ALA A 495 7.11 22.86 -17.55
N ARG A 496 6.63 22.64 -18.78
CA ARG A 496 6.82 23.57 -19.90
C ARG A 496 6.12 24.90 -19.63
N LEU A 497 4.88 24.85 -19.18
CA LEU A 497 4.09 26.04 -18.83
C LEU A 497 4.76 26.81 -17.69
N GLU A 498 5.29 26.14 -16.66
CA GLU A 498 6.00 26.81 -15.56
C GLU A 498 7.27 27.53 -16.02
N LYS A 499 8.04 26.90 -16.92
CA LYS A 499 9.19 27.54 -17.55
C LYS A 499 8.77 28.77 -18.37
N GLN A 500 7.66 28.68 -19.09
CA GLN A 500 7.14 29.80 -19.87
C GLN A 500 6.69 30.96 -18.96
N ILE A 501 5.92 30.67 -17.91
CA ILE A 501 5.49 31.66 -16.93
C ILE A 501 6.69 32.33 -16.28
N THR A 502 7.72 31.57 -15.91
CA THR A 502 8.96 32.14 -15.35
C THR A 502 9.63 33.11 -16.32
N LYS A 503 9.64 32.82 -17.62
CA LYS A 503 10.14 33.74 -18.65
C LYS A 503 9.26 34.97 -18.79
N ASP A 504 7.94 34.79 -18.81
CA ASP A 504 6.97 35.88 -18.91
C ASP A 504 7.03 36.81 -17.69
N ILE A 505 7.18 36.27 -16.47
CA ILE A 505 7.40 37.03 -15.24
C ILE A 505 8.62 37.93 -15.40
N LYS A 506 9.76 37.37 -15.83
CA LYS A 506 10.99 38.16 -16.02
C LYS A 506 10.84 39.23 -17.09
N TYR A 507 10.18 38.88 -18.20
CA TYR A 507 9.91 39.81 -19.30
C TYR A 507 9.04 40.99 -18.83
N VAL A 508 7.90 40.71 -18.19
CA VAL A 508 6.99 41.75 -17.67
C VAL A 508 7.64 42.53 -16.53
N ALA A 509 8.42 41.87 -15.66
CA ALA A 509 9.13 42.54 -14.57
C ALA A 509 10.18 43.53 -15.07
N ALA A 510 10.78 43.29 -16.25
CA ALA A 510 11.73 44.22 -16.85
C ALA A 510 11.10 45.58 -17.23
N GLU A 511 9.77 45.64 -17.37
CA GLU A 511 9.02 46.89 -17.62
C GLU A 511 8.94 47.83 -16.41
N VAL A 512 9.33 47.34 -15.23
CA VAL A 512 9.21 48.08 -13.98
C VAL A 512 10.56 48.19 -13.31
N THR A 513 11.10 49.39 -13.35
CA THR A 513 12.22 49.81 -12.51
C THR A 513 11.69 50.28 -11.16
N LEU A 514 12.38 49.89 -10.08
CA LEU A 514 12.12 50.37 -8.74
C LEU A 514 13.27 51.30 -8.35
N ASP A 515 13.00 52.60 -8.35
CA ASP A 515 13.98 53.63 -8.05
C ASP A 515 14.08 53.78 -6.52
N LYS A 516 15.31 53.79 -6.01
CA LYS A 516 15.58 54.09 -4.61
C LYS A 516 15.70 55.60 -4.46
N THR A 517 14.62 56.22 -4.05
CA THR A 517 14.59 57.64 -3.69
C THR A 517 14.65 57.80 -2.18
N ASP A 518 14.93 59.02 -1.74
CA ASP A 518 14.84 59.45 -0.35
C ASP A 518 13.39 59.70 0.10
N TRP A 519 12.40 59.39 -0.76
CA TRP A 519 10.97 59.62 -0.47
C TRP A 519 10.55 59.11 0.90
N TRP A 520 10.99 57.91 1.29
CA TRP A 520 10.59 57.34 2.58
C TRP A 520 11.25 58.03 3.78
N ASP A 521 12.47 58.53 3.61
CA ASP A 521 13.18 59.27 4.65
C ASP A 521 12.57 60.67 4.78
N VAL A 522 12.34 61.37 3.67
CA VAL A 522 11.63 62.66 3.61
C VAL A 522 10.22 62.55 4.21
N MET A 523 9.47 61.49 3.90
CA MET A 523 8.14 61.26 4.49
C MET A 523 8.19 61.07 6.01
N GLN A 524 9.26 60.45 6.53
CA GLN A 524 9.44 60.28 7.97
C GLN A 524 9.77 61.60 8.67
N GLU A 525 10.56 62.45 8.03
CA GLU A 525 11.00 63.74 8.57
C GLU A 525 9.91 64.81 8.47
N ASP A 526 9.33 65.00 7.29
CA ASP A 526 8.45 66.14 7.00
C ASP A 526 6.96 65.84 7.20
N TYR A 527 6.56 64.57 7.13
CA TYR A 527 5.15 64.15 7.12
C TYR A 527 4.83 63.13 8.22
N GLY A 528 5.25 63.43 9.45
CA GLY A 528 5.12 62.54 10.61
C GLY A 528 3.72 61.97 10.85
N SER A 529 2.65 62.73 10.57
CA SER A 529 1.26 62.25 10.72
C SER A 529 0.87 61.19 9.68
N ILE A 530 1.29 61.36 8.42
CA ILE A 530 1.03 60.39 7.34
C ILE A 530 1.89 59.15 7.54
N THR A 531 3.15 59.32 7.91
CA THR A 531 4.06 58.22 8.26
C THR A 531 3.53 57.41 9.45
N TYR A 532 3.01 58.09 10.49
CA TYR A 532 2.37 57.44 11.62
C TYR A 532 1.13 56.64 11.19
N TYR A 533 0.29 57.23 10.33
CA TYR A 533 -0.85 56.54 9.75
C TYR A 533 -0.40 55.29 8.97
N LEU A 534 0.52 55.41 8.01
CA LEU A 534 1.03 54.29 7.23
C LEU A 534 1.63 53.19 8.10
N LYS A 535 2.43 53.52 9.12
CA LYS A 535 2.97 52.53 10.06
C LYS A 535 1.84 51.81 10.82
N ARG A 536 0.83 52.53 11.30
CA ARG A 536 -0.24 51.97 12.13
C ARG A 536 -1.27 51.16 11.35
N THR A 537 -1.77 51.67 10.24
CA THR A 537 -2.88 51.06 9.49
C THR A 537 -2.42 50.23 8.30
N VAL A 538 -1.30 50.58 7.68
CA VAL A 538 -0.87 50.02 6.39
C VAL A 538 0.24 48.98 6.54
N LEU A 539 1.38 49.36 7.10
CA LEU A 539 2.54 48.47 7.25
C LEU A 539 2.37 47.55 8.46
N GLY A 540 1.70 48.03 9.51
CA GLY A 540 1.53 47.38 10.80
C GLY A 540 2.56 47.89 11.81
N GLU A 541 2.10 48.24 13.01
CA GLU A 541 2.90 48.91 14.04
C GLU A 541 4.15 48.12 14.47
N LYS A 542 4.09 46.79 14.35
CA LYS A 542 5.19 45.87 14.64
C LYS A 542 5.99 45.44 13.40
N SER A 543 5.64 45.94 12.22
CA SER A 543 6.31 45.55 10.98
C SER A 543 7.71 46.18 10.92
N ARG A 544 8.72 45.35 10.67
CA ARG A 544 10.06 45.81 10.28
C ARG A 544 10.08 46.05 8.76
N ALA A 545 9.11 46.80 8.26
CA ALA A 545 8.99 47.08 6.85
C ALA A 545 10.15 47.98 6.39
N THR A 546 10.85 47.58 5.33
CA THR A 546 11.96 48.31 4.73
C THR A 546 11.56 48.76 3.34
N PHE A 547 11.68 50.06 3.05
CA PHE A 547 11.41 50.60 1.73
C PHE A 547 12.40 50.01 0.71
N VAL A 548 11.86 49.46 -0.37
CA VAL A 548 12.63 48.79 -1.44
C VAL A 548 12.88 49.76 -2.59
N GLY A 549 11.88 50.58 -2.92
CA GLY A 549 11.92 51.56 -4.00
C GLY A 549 10.51 51.95 -4.46
N GLU A 550 10.45 52.83 -5.45
CA GLU A 550 9.22 53.32 -6.06
C GLU A 550 9.19 53.18 -7.58
N SER A 551 7.99 53.20 -8.16
CA SER A 551 7.82 53.26 -9.60
C SER A 551 6.55 54.06 -9.90
N GLY A 552 6.68 55.34 -10.30
CA GLY A 552 5.53 56.24 -10.44
C GLY A 552 4.79 56.39 -9.11
N ASP A 553 3.48 56.16 -9.10
CA ASP A 553 2.63 56.25 -7.88
C ASP A 553 2.68 55.03 -6.96
N TYR A 554 3.59 54.07 -7.24
CA TYR A 554 3.70 52.83 -6.48
C TYR A 554 4.90 52.88 -5.53
N ARG A 555 4.71 52.48 -4.28
CA ARG A 555 5.76 52.34 -3.24
C ARG A 555 5.85 50.88 -2.81
N VAL A 556 7.07 50.34 -2.76
CA VAL A 556 7.29 48.93 -2.41
C VAL A 556 8.04 48.83 -1.09
N PHE A 557 7.51 48.02 -0.18
CA PHE A 557 8.14 47.68 1.09
C PHE A 557 8.40 46.18 1.16
N SER A 558 9.51 45.77 1.76
CA SER A 558 9.80 44.38 2.12
C SER A 558 9.64 44.19 3.62
N GLY A 559 9.18 43.03 4.08
CA GLY A 559 8.93 42.81 5.51
C GLY A 559 8.21 41.51 5.80
N SER A 560 7.69 41.39 7.02
CA SER A 560 6.76 40.33 7.39
C SER A 560 5.35 40.86 7.33
N PHE A 561 4.55 40.34 6.40
CA PHE A 561 3.18 40.78 6.17
C PHE A 561 2.21 39.61 6.34
N ARG A 562 0.94 39.91 6.61
CA ARG A 562 -0.09 38.89 6.69
C ARG A 562 -0.41 38.40 5.28
N ASN A 563 -0.25 37.10 5.04
CA ASN A 563 -0.65 36.46 3.80
C ASN A 563 -2.18 36.29 3.80
N GLU A 564 -2.84 36.82 2.79
CA GLU A 564 -4.31 36.79 2.74
C GLU A 564 -4.90 35.40 2.55
N ALA A 565 -4.17 34.46 1.94
CA ALA A 565 -4.62 33.09 1.74
C ALA A 565 -4.46 32.23 3.01
N THR A 566 -3.29 32.28 3.65
CA THR A 566 -3.00 31.43 4.82
C THR A 566 -3.34 32.09 6.15
N LYS A 567 -3.64 33.39 6.14
CA LYS A 567 -3.81 34.28 7.31
C LYS A 567 -2.61 34.35 8.25
N ARG A 568 -1.47 33.75 7.90
CA ARG A 568 -0.21 33.76 8.67
C ARG A 568 0.69 34.91 8.23
N ALA A 569 1.46 35.46 9.17
CA ALA A 569 2.52 36.41 8.85
C ALA A 569 3.70 35.66 8.23
N SER A 570 4.20 36.13 7.09
CA SER A 570 5.37 35.56 6.42
C SER A 570 6.15 36.64 5.68
N LYS A 571 7.41 36.35 5.35
CA LYS A 571 8.25 37.28 4.58
C LYS A 571 7.60 37.55 3.21
N GLY A 572 7.66 38.79 2.75
CA GLY A 572 7.10 39.20 1.47
C GLY A 572 7.28 40.69 1.22
N TYR A 573 6.47 41.20 0.32
CA TYR A 573 6.47 42.58 -0.14
C TYR A 573 5.08 43.19 0.00
N MET A 574 5.00 44.49 0.25
CA MET A 574 3.78 45.27 0.21
C MET A 574 3.90 46.32 -0.88
N VAL A 575 2.93 46.36 -1.78
CA VAL A 575 2.82 47.37 -2.83
C VAL A 575 1.74 48.34 -2.43
N LEU A 576 2.09 49.61 -2.28
CA LEU A 576 1.17 50.71 -1.99
C LEU A 576 1.00 51.55 -3.24
N HIS A 577 -0.23 51.88 -3.60
CA HIS A 577 -0.56 52.86 -4.62
C HIS A 577 -1.03 54.14 -3.93
N MET A 578 -0.28 55.22 -4.14
CA MET A 578 -0.52 56.53 -3.53
C MET A 578 -0.41 57.61 -4.61
N PRO A 579 -1.52 57.92 -5.32
CA PRO A 579 -1.54 59.06 -6.22
C PRO A 579 -1.39 60.35 -5.39
N PHE A 580 -0.64 61.33 -5.90
CA PHE A 580 -0.24 62.57 -5.19
C PHE A 580 -1.38 63.46 -4.62
N ASN A 581 -2.65 63.09 -4.78
CA ASN A 581 -3.79 63.78 -4.19
C ASN A 581 -4.18 63.14 -2.84
N ASN A 582 -3.83 63.82 -1.75
CA ASN A 582 -3.83 63.41 -0.33
C ASN A 582 -5.14 62.88 0.31
N ASP A 583 -6.25 62.74 -0.42
CA ASP A 583 -7.57 62.46 0.19
C ASP A 583 -8.04 61.00 0.12
N SER A 584 -7.29 60.10 -0.54
CA SER A 584 -7.70 58.69 -0.67
C SER A 584 -6.87 57.76 0.23
N SER A 585 -7.56 56.81 0.88
CA SER A 585 -6.88 55.76 1.65
C SER A 585 -5.96 54.95 0.71
N PRO A 586 -4.68 54.73 1.07
CA PRO A 586 -3.73 54.06 0.22
C PRO A 586 -4.19 52.64 -0.10
N MET A 587 -4.24 52.31 -1.39
CA MET A 587 -4.59 50.97 -1.83
C MET A 587 -3.36 50.07 -1.77
N ARG A 588 -3.51 48.85 -1.26
CA ARG A 588 -2.38 47.95 -1.03
C ARG A 588 -2.62 46.53 -1.50
N ALA A 589 -1.54 45.83 -1.80
CA ALA A 589 -1.51 44.38 -1.93
C ALA A 589 -0.26 43.81 -1.26
N THR A 590 -0.38 42.64 -0.64
CA THR A 590 0.75 41.90 -0.05
C THR A 590 1.11 40.71 -0.94
N ILE A 591 2.36 40.67 -1.39
CA ILE A 591 2.91 39.65 -2.28
C ILE A 591 3.92 38.81 -1.51
N HIS A 592 3.66 37.51 -1.39
CA HIS A 592 4.53 36.56 -0.70
C HIS A 592 5.34 35.71 -1.69
N ASP A 593 5.93 36.40 -2.67
CA ASP A 593 6.69 35.82 -3.78
C ASP A 593 7.93 36.70 -4.05
N SER A 594 8.59 36.50 -5.19
CA SER A 594 9.74 37.25 -5.66
C SER A 594 9.45 38.73 -5.93
N LEU A 595 10.51 39.55 -5.93
CA LEU A 595 10.43 40.96 -6.32
C LEU A 595 9.99 41.13 -7.79
N ASP A 596 10.29 40.15 -8.65
CA ASP A 596 9.80 40.15 -10.03
C ASP A 596 8.27 40.08 -10.08
N MET A 597 7.64 39.29 -9.20
CA MET A 597 6.17 39.26 -9.11
C MET A 597 5.57 40.58 -8.61
N VAL A 598 6.27 41.30 -7.74
CA VAL A 598 5.87 42.67 -7.34
C VAL A 598 5.89 43.60 -8.55
N LYS A 599 6.92 43.51 -9.37
CA LYS A 599 7.05 44.29 -10.61
C LYS A 599 5.96 43.92 -11.63
N VAL A 600 5.64 42.62 -11.77
CA VAL A 600 4.52 42.15 -12.58
C VAL A 600 3.20 42.76 -12.12
N LEU A 601 2.92 42.77 -10.81
CA LEU A 601 1.72 43.41 -10.26
C LEU A 601 1.65 44.89 -10.66
N ILE A 602 2.74 45.65 -10.47
CA ILE A 602 2.79 47.08 -10.81
C ILE A 602 2.56 47.29 -12.31
N CYS A 603 3.22 46.49 -13.15
CA CYS A 603 3.03 46.54 -14.60
C CYS A 603 1.57 46.26 -14.99
N TYR A 604 0.96 45.26 -14.35
CA TYR A 604 -0.44 44.90 -14.57
C TYR A 604 -1.39 46.03 -14.14
N CYS A 605 -1.17 46.65 -12.99
CA CYS A 605 -1.95 47.80 -12.53
C CYS A 605 -1.91 48.95 -13.55
N ARG A 606 -0.72 49.28 -14.07
CA ARG A 606 -0.52 50.35 -15.06
C ARG A 606 -1.26 50.09 -16.38
N ASN A 607 -1.12 48.87 -16.91
CA ASN A 607 -1.69 48.54 -18.21
C ASN A 607 -3.21 48.29 -18.15
N MET A 608 -3.72 47.83 -17.01
CA MET A 608 -5.14 47.47 -16.87
C MET A 608 -5.97 48.53 -16.14
N GLY A 609 -5.35 49.62 -15.67
CA GLY A 609 -6.03 50.64 -14.86
C GLY A 609 -6.58 50.10 -13.55
N LEU A 610 -5.94 49.06 -12.99
CA LEU A 610 -6.40 48.38 -11.79
C LEU A 610 -5.64 48.86 -10.56
N THR A 611 -6.31 48.79 -9.43
CA THR A 611 -5.72 49.03 -8.11
C THR A 611 -4.87 47.83 -7.70
N PRO A 612 -3.86 47.99 -6.81
CA PRO A 612 -3.03 46.86 -6.37
C PRO A 612 -3.84 45.67 -5.87
N TYR A 613 -4.91 45.92 -5.11
CA TYR A 613 -5.78 44.86 -4.60
C TYR A 613 -6.51 44.13 -5.74
N ASN A 614 -7.11 44.86 -6.68
CA ASN A 614 -7.84 44.25 -7.80
C ASN A 614 -6.90 43.50 -8.76
N ALA A 615 -5.71 44.06 -9.01
CA ALA A 615 -4.67 43.37 -9.77
C ALA A 615 -4.20 42.10 -9.04
N TYR A 616 -4.06 42.14 -7.72
CA TYR A 616 -3.73 40.97 -6.92
C TYR A 616 -4.81 39.88 -7.03
N GLN A 617 -6.08 40.26 -6.90
CA GLN A 617 -7.20 39.32 -7.07
C GLN A 617 -7.16 38.66 -8.45
N ALA A 618 -6.93 39.44 -9.51
CA ALA A 618 -6.83 38.95 -10.89
C ALA A 618 -5.60 38.06 -11.14
N LEU A 619 -4.48 38.32 -10.46
CA LEU A 619 -3.20 37.62 -10.66
C LEU A 619 -2.92 36.48 -9.70
N PHE A 620 -3.64 36.36 -8.57
CA PHE A 620 -3.31 35.36 -7.55
C PHE A 620 -4.50 34.60 -6.96
N VAL A 621 -5.69 35.20 -6.91
CA VAL A 621 -6.85 34.58 -6.27
C VAL A 621 -7.73 33.88 -7.29
N GLY A 622 -7.83 34.45 -8.50
CA GLY A 622 -8.71 33.94 -9.54
C GLY A 622 -10.19 34.19 -9.19
N ASP A 623 -11.00 34.51 -10.18
CA ASP A 623 -12.46 34.63 -10.07
C ASP A 623 -13.16 33.26 -10.18
N GLY A 624 -12.43 32.15 -9.99
CA GLY A 624 -12.87 30.79 -10.31
C GLY A 624 -12.90 30.46 -11.81
N VAL A 625 -12.77 31.45 -12.69
CA VAL A 625 -12.84 31.29 -14.16
C VAL A 625 -11.46 31.42 -14.82
N ARG A 626 -10.56 32.22 -14.24
CA ARG A 626 -9.23 32.48 -14.82
C ARG A 626 -8.11 31.88 -13.97
N ASN A 627 -7.29 31.02 -14.60
CA ASN A 627 -6.03 30.57 -14.03
C ASN A 627 -5.07 31.77 -13.92
N PRO A 628 -4.64 32.18 -12.71
CA PRO A 628 -3.89 33.41 -12.52
C PRO A 628 -2.57 33.48 -13.31
N ARG A 629 -1.99 32.32 -13.62
CA ARG A 629 -0.80 32.20 -14.46
C ARG A 629 -1.05 32.59 -15.92
N LYS A 630 -2.26 32.38 -16.44
CA LYS A 630 -2.64 32.80 -17.80
C LYS A 630 -2.65 34.32 -17.93
N SER A 631 -3.04 35.05 -16.89
CA SER A 631 -3.06 36.53 -16.90
C SER A 631 -1.66 37.12 -17.10
N ILE A 632 -0.63 36.50 -16.52
CA ILE A 632 0.77 36.93 -16.68
C ILE A 632 1.24 36.69 -18.12
N THR A 633 1.01 35.50 -18.67
CA THR A 633 1.36 35.19 -20.06
C THR A 633 0.61 36.08 -21.04
N SER A 634 -0.68 36.36 -20.80
CA SER A 634 -1.45 37.32 -21.61
C SER A 634 -0.89 38.74 -21.55
N LEU A 635 -0.48 39.22 -20.37
CA LEU A 635 0.17 40.53 -20.24
C LEU A 635 1.52 40.55 -20.97
N ALA A 636 2.34 39.50 -20.84
CA ALA A 636 3.61 39.40 -21.55
C ALA A 636 3.41 39.45 -23.07
N LYS A 637 2.42 38.70 -23.59
CA LYS A 637 2.07 38.70 -25.01
C LYS A 637 1.58 40.07 -25.48
N TYR A 638 0.72 40.72 -24.71
CA TYR A 638 0.25 42.08 -24.99
C TYR A 638 1.43 43.06 -25.11
N LEU A 639 2.35 43.03 -24.15
CA LEU A 639 3.53 43.90 -24.16
C LEU A 639 4.51 43.61 -25.31
N ARG A 640 4.67 42.34 -25.72
CA ARG A 640 5.45 41.98 -26.93
C ARG A 640 4.80 42.54 -28.19
N GLN A 641 3.48 42.41 -28.30
CA GLN A 641 2.72 42.92 -29.44
C GLN A 641 2.81 44.45 -29.55
N GLU A 642 2.67 45.18 -28.44
CA GLU A 642 2.84 46.64 -28.40
C GLU A 642 4.25 47.08 -28.86
N ARG A 643 5.26 46.23 -28.69
CA ARG A 643 6.64 46.47 -29.13
C ARG A 643 6.95 46.03 -30.55
N GLY A 644 6.01 45.39 -31.24
CA GLY A 644 6.28 44.75 -32.53
C GLY A 644 7.25 43.57 -32.44
N GLU A 645 7.43 43.00 -31.25
CA GLU A 645 8.16 41.75 -31.05
C GLU A 645 7.21 40.60 -31.46
N ASN A 646 7.33 40.12 -32.71
CA ASN A 646 6.60 38.92 -33.13
C ASN A 646 7.14 37.70 -32.36
N GLU A 647 6.23 36.91 -31.77
CA GLU A 647 6.53 35.69 -30.98
C GLU A 647 7.30 34.62 -31.76
#